data_AF-A0A5C5FZS7-F1
#
_entry.id   AF-A0A5C5FZS7-F1
#
_cell.length_a   1.000
_cell.length_b   1.000
_cell.length_c   1.000
_cell.angle_alpha   90.00
_cell.angle_beta   90.00
_cell.angle_gamma   90.00
#
_symmetry.space_group_name_H-M   'P 1'
#
loop_
_entity.id
_entity.type
_entity.pdbx_description
1 polymer ?
#
loop_
_entity_poly.entity_id
_entity_poly.type
_entity_poly.pdbx_seq_one_letter_code
_entity_poly.pdbx_strand_id
1 'polypeptide(L)'
;MHLEHPPPCPPTCTHCLAFDNHARAVCTLPPSPNSKWCKVHEELQAKLLKTYKRLTGAFEAHDNSLLPASVDEIVAEPGLATLRRWSEEARHRWSLARRVIVARAEHHAQFYAGGDWGHCRFVETVRAESVRMERFLCALDQQAYTVTLHQQAASWVLDVASGPAFICDDAPISPASGESTERPLTPPPSPPTASPALPRGRGGRRHNKGRQIRPSAPFPLSSASNDALDELLASPAATLSIPAPRDLLARLRDYLVPPTDLPPTVSVTLWTSFVEAVFRHVVLRVPALATLALSALSQSETAAGPLGRAQPPHAAPPASVQAFLDLLESRLGPAFVPDGAPPGSAPGEREVELLWRGLKFARAAPSSAPDSSDACSNQPEEGLLGVNALADALDAVFAGASCPPGTDSLETGDAADGASVVLLGARVQKIQNRVEWPRPGWDLFYQLVACPGCTLVATHSLTTWTANRRLAALGRYPSWAASSESTAERVFRLSGAVLCTSNSCTAGKKIRRVEQKGPPGKKATGKKTVFLEETERSWMYIKLPFDDPRSRRILDHLASRSDRFAVLARQTISGPLTHVPPKGDMACVGYIPAERKAARWTTTSFLPQDSILSSFLKSSSPELRFHDAPFSDTYDALVLDATRDTHDKWATFADAVAQAILHAQECETIGQLLHREKEGAVERGEMDAQRWERLHTHAVIHERGGRQRDGQEPRRKVAFVCEETLTARRIFREE
;
A
#
# COMPACT_ATOMS: atom_id res chain seq x y z
N MET A 1 33.28 46.40 -42.06
CA MET A 1 34.36 46.69 -43.02
C MET A 1 34.21 45.72 -44.18
N HIS A 2 33.73 46.20 -45.33
CA HIS A 2 33.63 45.40 -46.53
C HIS A 2 35.04 45.24 -47.11
N LEU A 3 35.64 44.06 -46.97
CA LEU A 3 36.78 43.69 -47.78
C LEU A 3 36.22 43.37 -49.17
N GLU A 4 36.45 44.27 -50.11
CA GLU A 4 36.28 44.01 -51.54
C GLU A 4 36.93 42.65 -51.86
N HIS A 5 36.27 41.84 -52.68
CA HIS A 5 36.77 40.53 -53.09
C HIS A 5 38.27 40.63 -53.40
N PRO A 6 39.12 39.72 -52.88
CA PRO A 6 40.54 39.77 -53.19
C PRO A 6 40.69 39.77 -54.72
N PRO A 7 41.52 40.68 -55.29
CA PRO A 7 41.67 40.80 -56.73
C PRO A 7 42.02 39.43 -57.32
N PRO A 8 41.52 39.08 -58.52
CA PRO A 8 41.84 37.82 -59.17
C PRO A 8 43.37 37.67 -59.21
N CYS A 9 43.87 36.54 -58.68
CA CYS A 9 45.32 36.32 -58.56
C CYS A 9 45.96 36.51 -59.94
N PRO A 10 47.08 37.24 -60.06
CA PRO A 10 47.83 37.29 -61.30
C PRO A 10 48.18 35.86 -61.76
N PRO A 11 48.33 35.61 -63.08
CA PRO A 11 48.46 34.27 -63.65
C PRO A 11 49.69 33.46 -63.15
N THR A 12 50.52 34.04 -62.29
CA THR A 12 51.72 33.43 -61.70
C THR A 12 51.83 33.77 -60.20
N CYS A 13 50.94 33.25 -59.37
CA CYS A 13 51.10 33.35 -57.92
C CYS A 13 52.29 32.47 -57.47
N THR A 14 53.30 33.08 -56.84
CA THR A 14 54.59 32.42 -56.50
C THR A 14 54.50 31.53 -55.25
N HIS A 15 53.40 31.61 -54.52
CA HIS A 15 53.14 30.88 -53.28
C HIS A 15 51.67 30.45 -53.20
N CYS A 16 51.38 29.48 -52.34
CA CYS A 16 50.05 28.95 -52.09
C CYS A 16 49.16 29.98 -51.39
N LEU A 17 47.96 30.22 -51.93
CA LEU A 17 47.03 31.21 -51.38
C LEU A 17 46.22 30.74 -50.16
N ALA A 18 46.41 29.49 -49.71
CA ALA A 18 45.71 28.99 -48.54
C ALA A 18 46.28 29.63 -47.27
N PHE A 19 45.40 30.00 -46.36
CA PHE A 19 45.78 30.40 -45.01
C PHE A 19 46.08 29.12 -44.21
N ASP A 20 47.26 29.04 -43.59
CA ASP A 20 47.59 27.94 -42.69
C ASP A 20 47.09 28.29 -41.28
N ASN A 21 46.09 27.55 -40.79
CA ASN A 21 45.52 27.77 -39.46
C ASN A 21 46.52 27.50 -38.33
N HIS A 22 47.50 26.61 -38.53
CA HIS A 22 48.54 26.31 -37.54
C HIS A 22 49.58 27.42 -37.47
N ALA A 23 50.05 27.89 -38.62
CA ALA A 23 51.03 28.99 -38.69
C ALA A 23 50.38 30.38 -38.51
N ARG A 24 49.04 30.46 -38.60
CA ARG A 24 48.26 31.71 -38.66
C ARG A 24 48.78 32.69 -39.73
N ALA A 25 49.24 32.16 -40.86
CA ALA A 25 49.84 32.90 -41.95
C ALA A 25 49.51 32.26 -43.30
N VAL A 26 49.70 32.99 -44.40
CA VAL A 26 49.56 32.43 -45.76
C VAL A 26 50.66 31.40 -46.00
N CYS A 27 50.32 30.29 -46.65
CA CYS A 27 51.24 29.19 -46.92
C CYS A 27 52.41 29.63 -47.82
N THR A 28 53.64 29.35 -47.37
CA THR A 28 54.87 29.73 -48.09
C THR A 28 55.29 28.73 -49.18
N LEU A 29 54.62 27.58 -49.28
CA LEU A 29 54.94 26.56 -50.28
C LEU A 29 54.48 27.00 -51.69
N PRO A 30 55.22 26.65 -52.75
CA PRO A 30 54.81 26.97 -54.12
C PRO A 30 53.53 26.22 -54.51
N PRO A 31 52.68 26.81 -55.37
CA PRO A 31 51.46 26.15 -55.82
C PRO A 31 51.76 25.00 -56.79
N SER A 32 50.82 24.06 -56.89
CA SER A 32 50.89 22.95 -57.86
C SER A 32 50.65 23.47 -59.28
N PRO A 33 51.17 22.79 -60.33
CA PRO A 33 50.89 23.17 -61.72
C PRO A 33 49.38 23.27 -61.97
N ASN A 34 48.91 24.39 -62.52
CA ASN A 34 47.50 24.71 -62.78
C ASN A 34 46.59 24.85 -61.54
N SER A 35 47.16 24.98 -60.34
CA SER A 35 46.39 25.31 -59.13
C SER A 35 46.92 26.60 -58.49
N LYS A 36 46.08 27.23 -57.68
CA LYS A 36 46.45 28.33 -56.77
C LYS A 36 46.90 27.84 -55.38
N TRP A 37 46.91 26.52 -55.16
CA TRP A 37 47.27 25.88 -53.90
C TRP A 37 48.41 24.87 -54.07
N CYS A 38 49.24 24.71 -53.03
CA CYS A 38 50.23 23.64 -52.99
C CYS A 38 49.53 22.27 -52.88
N LYS A 39 50.22 21.18 -53.21
CA LYS A 39 49.63 19.82 -53.25
C LYS A 39 48.88 19.45 -51.95
N VAL A 40 49.47 19.78 -50.80
CA VAL A 40 48.87 19.50 -49.48
C VAL A 40 47.56 20.27 -49.29
N HIS A 41 47.55 21.56 -49.63
CA HIS A 41 46.37 22.41 -49.49
C HIS A 41 45.29 22.11 -50.53
N GLU A 42 45.65 21.64 -51.73
CA GLU A 42 44.69 21.12 -52.72
C GLU A 42 43.92 19.92 -52.16
N GLU A 43 44.64 18.93 -51.62
CA GLU A 43 44.04 17.74 -51.01
C GLU A 43 43.19 18.10 -49.80
N LEU A 44 43.66 19.04 -48.96
CA LEU A 44 42.91 19.51 -47.80
C LEU A 44 41.65 20.28 -48.21
N GLN A 45 41.73 21.12 -49.23
CA GLN A 45 40.59 21.86 -49.78
C GLN A 45 39.51 20.89 -50.26
N ALA A 46 39.88 19.87 -51.05
CA ALA A 46 38.95 18.86 -51.51
C ALA A 46 38.28 18.10 -50.36
N LYS A 47 39.04 17.76 -49.31
CA LYS A 47 38.53 17.08 -48.10
C LYS A 47 37.56 17.95 -47.31
N LEU A 48 37.90 19.21 -47.05
CA LEU A 48 37.05 20.14 -46.31
C LEU A 48 35.79 20.51 -47.12
N LEU A 49 35.94 20.70 -48.44
CA LEU A 49 34.84 20.93 -49.37
C LEU A 49 33.81 19.79 -49.33
N LYS A 50 34.29 18.55 -49.46
CA LYS A 50 33.44 17.35 -49.37
C LYS A 50 32.75 17.26 -48.01
N THR A 51 33.47 17.59 -46.93
CA THR A 51 32.95 17.51 -45.56
C THR A 51 31.84 18.51 -45.32
N TYR A 52 32.04 19.81 -45.63
CA TYR A 52 31.01 20.81 -45.37
C TYR A 52 29.80 20.63 -46.30
N LYS A 53 29.99 20.20 -47.56
CA LYS A 53 28.88 19.89 -48.47
C LYS A 53 28.03 18.73 -47.96
N ARG A 54 28.67 17.65 -47.49
CA ARG A 54 27.96 16.51 -46.87
C ARG A 54 27.16 16.95 -45.64
N LEU A 55 27.75 17.78 -44.77
CA LEU A 55 27.07 18.29 -43.58
C LEU A 55 25.91 19.23 -43.93
N THR A 56 26.09 20.08 -44.96
CA THR A 56 25.03 20.95 -45.48
C THR A 56 23.86 20.11 -45.98
N GLY A 57 24.12 19.10 -46.81
CA GLY A 57 23.07 18.19 -47.30
C GLY A 57 22.37 17.44 -46.18
N ALA A 58 23.09 16.98 -45.15
CA ALA A 58 22.49 16.33 -43.98
C ALA A 58 21.59 17.29 -43.17
N PHE A 59 21.99 18.55 -43.02
CA PHE A 59 21.19 19.57 -42.34
C PHE A 59 19.92 19.93 -43.15
N GLU A 60 20.03 20.06 -44.47
CA GLU A 60 18.90 20.35 -45.35
C GLU A 60 17.92 19.16 -45.47
N ALA A 61 18.43 17.92 -45.41
CA ALA A 61 17.62 16.71 -45.51
C ALA A 61 16.90 16.29 -44.22
N HIS A 62 17.20 16.93 -43.09
CA HIS A 62 16.54 16.59 -41.82
C HIS A 62 15.07 17.01 -41.83
N ASP A 63 14.19 16.10 -41.41
CA ASP A 63 12.74 16.26 -41.43
C ASP A 63 12.24 17.16 -40.29
N ASN A 64 11.84 18.38 -40.64
CA ASN A 64 11.34 19.35 -39.67
C ASN A 64 9.93 19.04 -39.16
N SER A 65 9.21 18.08 -39.75
CA SER A 65 7.89 17.67 -39.26
C SER A 65 7.95 16.90 -37.93
N LEU A 66 9.14 16.40 -37.58
CA LEU A 66 9.40 15.72 -36.30
C LEU A 66 9.62 16.70 -35.14
N LEU A 67 9.76 18.00 -35.42
CA LEU A 67 9.95 19.05 -34.43
C LEU A 67 8.62 19.76 -34.15
N PRO A 68 8.44 20.32 -32.94
CA PRO A 68 7.27 21.14 -32.64
C PRO A 68 7.28 22.41 -33.50
N ALA A 69 6.09 22.88 -33.87
CA ALA A 69 5.90 24.10 -34.66
C ALA A 69 6.30 25.34 -33.86
N SER A 70 6.04 25.35 -32.55
CA SER A 70 6.31 26.48 -31.65
C SER A 70 6.70 26.06 -30.24
N VAL A 71 7.16 27.03 -29.44
CA VAL A 71 7.38 26.84 -27.99
C VAL A 71 6.07 26.59 -27.25
N ASP A 72 4.97 27.20 -27.70
CA ASP A 72 3.66 27.03 -27.07
C ASP A 72 3.17 25.57 -27.18
N GLU A 73 3.47 24.89 -28.29
CA GLU A 73 3.18 23.47 -28.47
C GLU A 73 3.98 22.60 -27.48
N ILE A 74 5.23 22.98 -27.18
CA ILE A 74 6.04 22.30 -26.15
C ILE A 74 5.39 22.47 -24.78
N VAL A 75 4.97 23.68 -24.42
CA VAL A 75 4.35 23.98 -23.12
C VAL A 75 3.00 23.27 -22.96
N ALA A 76 2.26 23.08 -24.05
CA ALA A 76 0.97 22.40 -24.03
C ALA A 76 1.06 20.87 -23.98
N GLU A 77 2.22 20.27 -24.26
CA GLU A 77 2.37 18.81 -24.35
C GLU A 77 2.51 18.17 -22.95
N PRO A 78 1.61 17.22 -22.58
CA PRO A 78 1.66 16.55 -21.29
C PRO A 78 2.51 15.25 -21.30
N GLY A 79 2.84 14.71 -22.47
CA GLY A 79 3.48 13.41 -22.61
C GLY A 79 5.01 13.45 -22.55
N LEU A 80 5.62 12.83 -21.53
CA LEU A 80 7.09 12.71 -21.43
C LEU A 80 7.72 11.97 -22.62
N ALA A 81 7.04 10.99 -23.22
CA ALA A 81 7.55 10.27 -24.38
C ALA A 81 7.65 11.19 -25.62
N THR A 82 6.65 12.02 -25.86
CA THR A 82 6.64 13.02 -26.93
C THR A 82 7.74 14.06 -26.71
N LEU A 83 7.83 14.61 -25.51
CA LEU A 83 8.86 15.60 -25.13
C LEU A 83 10.29 15.03 -25.30
N ARG A 84 10.51 13.77 -24.94
CA ARG A 84 11.81 13.09 -25.15
C ARG A 84 12.14 12.98 -26.64
N ARG A 85 11.20 12.53 -27.47
CA ARG A 85 11.39 12.44 -28.92
C ARG A 85 11.72 13.80 -29.52
N TRP A 86 10.97 14.85 -29.17
CA TRP A 86 11.27 16.21 -29.62
C TRP A 86 12.64 16.72 -29.16
N SER A 87 13.06 16.38 -27.94
CA SER A 87 14.38 16.75 -27.43
C SER A 87 15.51 16.06 -28.21
N GLU A 88 15.34 14.78 -28.55
CA GLU A 88 16.31 14.04 -29.37
C GLU A 88 16.46 14.65 -30.76
N GLU A 89 15.34 14.94 -31.44
CA GLU A 89 15.34 15.56 -32.77
C GLU A 89 15.92 16.98 -32.75
N ALA A 90 15.56 17.80 -31.75
CA ALA A 90 16.08 19.15 -31.60
C ALA A 90 17.60 19.16 -31.35
N ARG A 91 18.12 18.24 -30.51
CA ARG A 91 19.56 18.06 -30.30
C ARG A 91 20.27 17.64 -31.58
N HIS A 92 19.67 16.74 -32.35
CA HIS A 92 20.23 16.28 -33.62
C HIS A 92 20.35 17.42 -34.63
N ARG A 93 19.27 18.19 -34.83
CA ARG A 93 19.22 19.37 -35.70
C ARG A 93 20.22 20.45 -35.27
N TRP A 94 20.26 20.77 -33.97
CA TRP A 94 21.21 21.73 -33.39
C TRP A 94 22.67 21.32 -33.62
N SER A 95 22.99 20.05 -33.39
CA SER A 95 24.33 19.49 -33.61
C SER A 95 24.75 19.59 -35.08
N LEU A 96 23.85 19.28 -36.02
CA LEU A 96 24.10 19.44 -37.45
C LEU A 96 24.35 20.90 -37.81
N ALA A 97 23.50 21.83 -37.34
CA ALA A 97 23.66 23.27 -37.58
C ALA A 97 25.04 23.77 -37.14
N ARG A 98 25.46 23.43 -35.90
CA ARG A 98 26.75 23.82 -35.35
C ARG A 98 27.92 23.27 -36.15
N ARG A 99 27.85 21.99 -36.55
CA ARG A 99 28.88 21.35 -37.39
C ARG A 99 28.97 21.97 -38.78
N VAL A 100 27.83 22.34 -39.39
CA VAL A 100 27.80 23.06 -40.67
C VAL A 100 28.47 24.41 -40.55
N ILE A 101 28.14 25.20 -39.51
CA ILE A 101 28.74 26.52 -39.27
C ILE A 101 30.26 26.40 -39.16
N VAL A 102 30.77 25.48 -38.32
CA VAL A 102 32.21 25.29 -38.11
C VAL A 102 32.90 24.82 -39.39
N ALA A 103 32.42 23.76 -40.04
CA ALA A 103 33.06 23.21 -41.23
C ALA A 103 33.07 24.20 -42.41
N ARG A 104 32.00 25.00 -42.56
CA ARG A 104 31.93 26.05 -43.57
C ARG A 104 32.89 27.19 -43.26
N ALA A 105 32.90 27.67 -42.01
CA ALA A 105 33.80 28.75 -41.58
C ALA A 105 35.26 28.34 -41.72
N GLU A 106 35.63 27.12 -41.33
CA GLU A 106 36.99 26.58 -41.48
C GLU A 106 37.41 26.56 -42.96
N HIS A 107 36.59 25.97 -43.83
CA HIS A 107 36.90 25.95 -45.27
C HIS A 107 37.02 27.35 -45.88
N HIS A 108 36.12 28.28 -45.56
CA HIS A 108 36.10 29.59 -46.21
C HIS A 108 37.11 30.57 -45.61
N ALA A 109 37.40 30.49 -44.32
CA ALA A 109 38.53 31.22 -43.72
C ALA A 109 39.86 30.76 -44.35
N GLN A 110 40.01 29.45 -44.56
CA GLN A 110 41.26 28.89 -45.04
C GLN A 110 41.53 29.16 -46.53
N PHE A 111 40.51 29.10 -47.38
CA PHE A 111 40.69 29.15 -48.84
C PHE A 111 40.09 30.38 -49.53
N TYR A 112 39.26 31.16 -48.83
CA TYR A 112 38.45 32.23 -49.42
C TYR A 112 38.34 33.49 -48.55
N ALA A 113 39.30 33.73 -47.64
CA ALA A 113 39.34 34.92 -46.78
C ALA A 113 38.03 35.19 -46.00
N GLY A 114 37.32 34.14 -45.60
CA GLY A 114 36.04 34.22 -44.88
C GLY A 114 34.79 34.03 -45.74
N GLY A 115 34.94 33.94 -47.08
CA GLY A 115 33.84 33.68 -48.00
C GLY A 115 33.22 34.94 -48.59
N ASP A 116 32.24 34.74 -49.48
CA ASP A 116 31.47 35.82 -50.09
C ASP A 116 30.23 36.17 -49.26
N TRP A 117 29.47 37.17 -49.71
CA TRP A 117 28.23 37.57 -49.03
C TRP A 117 27.21 36.43 -48.93
N GLY A 118 27.10 35.59 -49.97
CA GLY A 118 26.21 34.43 -49.98
C GLY A 118 26.57 33.41 -48.90
N HIS A 119 27.87 33.16 -48.69
CA HIS A 119 28.37 32.34 -47.60
C HIS A 119 27.98 32.91 -46.24
N CYS A 120 28.25 34.20 -45.99
CA CYS A 120 27.92 34.86 -44.73
C CYS A 120 26.43 34.76 -44.43
N ARG A 121 25.57 35.07 -45.40
CA ARG A 121 24.10 34.99 -45.26
C ARG A 121 23.61 33.57 -44.95
N PHE A 122 24.18 32.56 -45.60
CA PHE A 122 23.85 31.17 -45.31
C PHE A 122 24.24 30.80 -43.87
N VAL A 123 25.46 31.17 -43.44
CA VAL A 123 25.93 30.90 -42.08
C VAL A 123 25.05 31.61 -41.05
N GLU A 124 24.62 32.84 -41.31
CA GLU A 124 23.66 33.56 -40.47
C GLU A 124 22.31 32.84 -40.35
N THR A 125 21.81 32.27 -41.45
CA THR A 125 20.56 31.50 -41.44
C THR A 125 20.69 30.23 -40.59
N VAL A 126 21.80 29.49 -40.75
CA VAL A 126 22.07 28.30 -39.92
C VAL A 126 22.28 28.68 -38.45
N ARG A 127 22.88 29.84 -38.16
CA ARG A 127 23.00 30.37 -36.79
C ARG A 127 21.64 30.70 -36.18
N ALA A 128 20.74 31.33 -36.93
CA ALA A 128 19.39 31.62 -36.48
C ALA A 128 18.63 30.32 -36.13
N GLU A 129 18.76 29.28 -36.95
CA GLU A 129 18.19 27.97 -36.67
C GLU A 129 18.83 27.29 -35.44
N SER A 130 20.14 27.42 -35.25
CA SER A 130 20.82 26.94 -34.03
C SER A 130 20.24 27.60 -32.76
N VAL A 131 20.08 28.92 -32.78
CA VAL A 131 19.49 29.67 -31.65
C VAL A 131 18.03 29.27 -31.42
N ARG A 132 17.27 29.01 -32.50
CA ARG A 132 15.89 28.51 -32.40
C ARG A 132 15.86 27.14 -31.71
N MET A 133 16.75 26.21 -32.08
CA MET A 133 16.82 24.89 -31.44
C MET A 133 17.25 24.97 -29.97
N GLU A 134 18.12 25.91 -29.60
CA GLU A 134 18.47 26.15 -28.19
C GLU A 134 17.24 26.57 -27.37
N ARG A 135 16.41 27.46 -27.90
CA ARG A 135 15.14 27.85 -27.25
C ARG A 135 14.20 26.66 -27.09
N PHE A 136 14.10 25.80 -28.11
CA PHE A 136 13.29 24.58 -28.02
C PHE A 136 13.80 23.64 -26.93
N LEU A 137 15.12 23.41 -26.86
CA LEU A 137 15.72 22.56 -25.83
C LEU A 137 15.45 23.10 -24.42
N CYS A 138 15.60 24.41 -24.18
CA CYS A 138 15.27 25.01 -22.90
C CYS A 138 13.79 24.82 -22.53
N ALA A 139 12.87 25.04 -23.47
CA ALA A 139 11.43 24.85 -23.23
C ALA A 139 11.08 23.38 -22.96
N LEU A 140 11.70 22.45 -23.70
CA LEU A 140 11.51 21.01 -23.52
C LEU A 140 11.99 20.54 -22.14
N ASP A 141 13.14 21.01 -21.69
CA ASP A 141 13.67 20.67 -20.36
C ASP A 141 12.78 21.24 -19.25
N GLN A 142 12.33 22.50 -19.38
CA GLN A 142 11.39 23.12 -18.44
C GLN A 142 10.07 22.36 -18.38
N GLN A 143 9.47 22.04 -19.53
CA GLN A 143 8.21 21.29 -19.55
C GLN A 143 8.38 19.87 -19.02
N ALA A 144 9.43 19.16 -19.40
CA ALA A 144 9.69 17.81 -18.89
C ALA A 144 9.88 17.83 -17.37
N TYR A 145 10.53 18.86 -16.82
CA TYR A 145 10.65 19.07 -15.38
C TYR A 145 9.28 19.34 -14.74
N THR A 146 8.47 20.23 -15.30
CA THR A 146 7.09 20.51 -14.82
C THR A 146 6.23 19.26 -14.82
N VAL A 147 6.21 18.48 -15.92
CA VAL A 147 5.46 17.22 -16.01
C VAL A 147 5.99 16.20 -15.00
N THR A 148 7.31 16.11 -14.80
CA THR A 148 7.90 15.21 -13.80
C THR A 148 7.54 15.64 -12.39
N LEU A 149 7.56 16.94 -12.08
CA LEU A 149 7.11 17.48 -10.79
C LEU A 149 5.63 17.22 -10.56
N HIS A 150 4.77 17.37 -11.57
CA HIS A 150 3.35 17.00 -11.43
C HIS A 150 3.18 15.49 -11.20
N GLN A 151 3.95 14.66 -11.90
CA GLN A 151 3.96 13.21 -11.67
C GLN A 151 4.49 12.84 -10.28
N GLN A 152 5.47 13.56 -9.74
CA GLN A 152 6.03 13.36 -8.38
C GLN A 152 5.14 13.94 -7.28
N ALA A 153 4.53 15.10 -7.51
CA ALA A 153 3.50 15.67 -6.67
C ALA A 153 2.23 14.81 -6.67
N ALA A 154 2.05 13.96 -7.67
CA ALA A 154 1.06 12.89 -7.72
C ALA A 154 1.65 11.50 -7.39
N SER A 155 2.95 11.34 -7.15
CA SER A 155 3.52 9.99 -6.96
C SER A 155 3.11 9.41 -5.61
N TRP A 156 2.93 10.25 -4.59
CA TRP A 156 2.32 9.80 -3.33
C TRP A 156 0.83 9.44 -3.48
N VAL A 157 0.18 9.92 -4.54
CA VAL A 157 -1.20 9.58 -4.89
C VAL A 157 -1.27 8.24 -5.64
N LEU A 158 -0.23 7.91 -6.40
CA LEU A 158 -0.09 6.69 -7.21
C LEU A 158 0.72 5.59 -6.55
N ASP A 159 1.41 5.87 -5.45
CA ASP A 159 1.93 4.86 -4.53
C ASP A 159 0.71 4.12 -3.97
N VAL A 160 0.28 3.08 -4.68
CA VAL A 160 -0.56 2.03 -4.13
C VAL A 160 0.18 1.57 -2.89
N ALA A 161 -0.29 2.01 -1.72
CA ALA A 161 0.24 1.56 -0.46
C ALA A 161 0.32 0.04 -0.57
N SER A 162 1.53 -0.50 -0.45
CA SER A 162 1.78 -1.93 -0.36
C SER A 162 1.21 -2.39 0.99
N GLY A 163 -0.11 -2.32 1.11
CA GLY A 163 -0.83 -2.75 2.29
C GLY A 163 -0.63 -4.25 2.41
N PRO A 164 -0.48 -4.79 3.63
CA PRO A 164 -0.46 -6.22 3.82
C PRO A 164 -1.69 -6.83 3.13
N ALA A 165 -1.47 -7.85 2.30
CA ALA A 165 -2.55 -8.59 1.65
C ALA A 165 -3.52 -9.07 2.74
N PHE A 166 -4.76 -8.59 2.65
CA PHE A 166 -5.78 -8.83 3.66
C PHE A 166 -6.37 -10.23 3.47
N ILE A 167 -6.23 -11.11 4.46
CA ILE A 167 -6.98 -12.37 4.52
C ILE A 167 -8.17 -12.11 5.45
N CYS A 168 -9.29 -11.70 4.86
CA CYS A 168 -10.61 -11.71 5.51
C CYS A 168 -11.30 -13.03 5.13
N ASP A 169 -10.85 -14.15 5.69
CA ASP A 169 -11.65 -15.39 5.65
C ASP A 169 -12.47 -15.51 6.94
N ASP A 170 -13.79 -15.51 6.80
CA ASP A 170 -14.79 -15.84 7.83
C ASP A 170 -14.80 -17.34 8.19
N ALA A 171 -13.72 -18.08 7.91
CA ALA A 171 -13.62 -19.48 8.25
C ALA A 171 -13.27 -19.64 9.75
N PRO A 172 -14.08 -20.37 10.55
CA PRO A 172 -13.68 -20.72 11.90
C PRO A 172 -12.35 -21.49 11.82
N ILE A 173 -11.32 -20.97 12.50
CA ILE A 173 -10.02 -21.60 12.63
C ILE A 173 -10.24 -23.00 13.24
N SER A 174 -10.17 -24.03 12.39
CA SER A 174 -10.10 -25.42 12.87
C SER A 174 -8.85 -25.56 13.73
N PRO A 175 -8.92 -26.18 14.91
CA PRO A 175 -7.73 -26.45 15.71
C PRO A 175 -6.77 -27.32 14.89
N ALA A 176 -5.58 -26.77 14.65
CA ALA A 176 -4.52 -27.39 13.87
C ALA A 176 -4.25 -28.83 14.32
N SER A 177 -4.36 -29.76 13.38
CA SER A 177 -3.80 -31.10 13.53
C SER A 177 -2.28 -31.01 13.45
N GLY A 178 -1.63 -31.29 14.58
CA GLY A 178 -0.42 -32.10 14.72
C GLY A 178 0.82 -31.78 13.87
N GLU A 179 1.89 -31.45 14.59
CA GLU A 179 3.31 -31.62 14.20
C GLU A 179 3.88 -30.67 13.14
N SER A 180 4.26 -29.47 13.59
CA SER A 180 5.44 -28.79 13.04
C SER A 180 6.50 -28.67 14.14
N THR A 181 7.61 -29.37 13.94
CA THR A 181 8.76 -29.34 14.85
C THR A 181 9.65 -28.15 14.47
N GLU A 182 9.39 -26.98 15.02
CA GLU A 182 10.33 -25.85 14.92
C GLU A 182 11.51 -26.09 15.88
N ARG A 183 12.68 -26.39 15.31
CA ARG A 183 13.96 -26.35 16.02
C ARG A 183 14.51 -24.91 16.01
N PRO A 184 15.13 -24.43 17.10
CA PRO A 184 15.82 -23.14 17.10
C PRO A 184 17.06 -23.16 16.20
N LEU A 185 17.21 -22.12 15.37
CA LEU A 185 18.39 -21.87 14.55
C LEU A 185 19.61 -21.59 15.43
N THR A 186 20.64 -22.41 15.28
CA THR A 186 22.01 -22.11 15.74
C THR A 186 22.87 -21.79 14.50
N PRO A 187 23.88 -20.91 14.63
CA PRO A 187 24.71 -20.49 13.50
C PRO A 187 25.64 -21.63 13.03
N PRO A 188 25.99 -21.71 11.73
CA PRO A 188 26.80 -22.79 11.19
C PRO A 188 28.29 -22.63 11.58
N PRO A 189 29.02 -23.74 11.85
CA PRO A 189 30.47 -23.69 11.96
C PRO A 189 31.13 -23.72 10.57
N SER A 190 32.22 -22.97 10.43
CA SER A 190 33.08 -22.93 9.24
C SER A 190 33.74 -24.29 8.95
N PRO A 191 33.96 -24.68 7.69
CA PRO A 191 34.69 -25.91 7.35
C PRO A 191 36.21 -25.70 7.35
N PRO A 192 37.02 -26.69 7.77
CA PRO A 192 38.46 -26.65 7.59
C PRO A 192 38.87 -27.11 6.19
N THR A 193 39.96 -26.50 5.74
CA THR A 193 40.73 -26.74 4.52
C THR A 193 41.38 -28.13 4.53
N ALA A 194 41.24 -28.90 3.44
CA ALA A 194 42.28 -29.80 2.91
C ALA A 194 41.79 -30.54 1.64
N SER A 195 42.46 -30.31 0.52
CA SER A 195 42.58 -31.31 -0.57
C SER A 195 43.59 -32.40 -0.15
N PRO A 196 43.57 -33.61 -0.73
CA PRO A 196 44.37 -33.79 -1.95
C PRO A 196 43.87 -34.86 -2.97
N ALA A 197 44.40 -34.67 -4.19
CA ALA A 197 44.87 -35.67 -5.17
C ALA A 197 43.87 -36.55 -5.98
N LEU A 198 43.96 -36.34 -7.31
CA LEU A 198 43.56 -37.20 -8.43
C LEU A 198 44.31 -38.57 -8.42
N PRO A 199 43.86 -39.58 -9.21
CA PRO A 199 44.38 -39.70 -10.57
C PRO A 199 43.39 -40.15 -11.68
N ARG A 200 43.77 -39.67 -12.87
CA ARG A 200 43.42 -39.96 -14.28
C ARG A 200 43.00 -41.38 -14.71
N GLY A 201 42.16 -41.42 -15.74
CA GLY A 201 42.15 -42.43 -16.83
C GLY A 201 41.00 -42.19 -17.82
N ARG A 202 41.19 -41.50 -18.97
CA ARG A 202 41.53 -41.97 -20.34
C ARG A 202 40.41 -42.72 -21.11
N GLY A 203 40.02 -42.12 -22.25
CA GLY A 203 39.49 -42.77 -23.48
C GLY A 203 37.96 -42.83 -23.57
N GLY A 204 37.28 -42.58 -24.69
CA GLY A 204 37.66 -42.25 -26.06
C GLY A 204 36.42 -42.32 -26.99
N ARG A 205 36.48 -41.57 -28.09
CA ARG A 205 35.83 -41.76 -29.42
C ARG A 205 34.29 -41.97 -29.55
N ARG A 206 33.69 -41.00 -30.28
CA ARG A 206 32.85 -41.10 -31.50
C ARG A 206 31.85 -42.26 -31.62
N HIS A 207 30.56 -41.95 -31.83
CA HIS A 207 29.97 -41.94 -33.18
C HIS A 207 28.57 -41.32 -33.25
N ASN A 208 28.41 -40.54 -34.32
CA ASN A 208 27.21 -39.98 -34.92
C ASN A 208 26.30 -41.10 -35.49
N LYS A 209 24.96 -40.97 -35.38
CA LYS A 209 23.98 -41.50 -36.35
C LYS A 209 22.64 -40.79 -36.17
N GLY A 210 22.21 -40.07 -37.20
CA GLY A 210 20.85 -39.55 -37.35
C GLY A 210 20.00 -40.43 -38.27
N ARG A 211 18.68 -40.19 -38.27
CA ARG A 211 17.71 -40.38 -39.38
C ARG A 211 16.33 -39.87 -38.92
N GLN A 212 15.76 -38.84 -39.56
CA GLN A 212 14.69 -38.85 -40.60
C GLN A 212 13.35 -39.44 -40.11
N ILE A 213 12.27 -38.65 -39.95
CA ILE A 213 11.34 -37.98 -40.89
C ILE A 213 10.20 -38.90 -41.42
N ARG A 214 8.97 -38.63 -40.89
CA ARG A 214 7.60 -38.59 -41.52
C ARG A 214 6.88 -39.93 -41.90
N PRO A 215 5.58 -39.92 -42.31
CA PRO A 215 4.36 -39.76 -41.48
C PRO A 215 3.19 -40.72 -41.89
N SER A 216 2.10 -40.88 -41.12
CA SER A 216 0.72 -41.17 -41.66
C SER A 216 -0.30 -41.56 -40.57
N ALA A 217 -1.53 -41.07 -40.72
CA ALA A 217 -2.77 -41.41 -39.99
C ALA A 217 -3.54 -42.57 -40.72
N PRO A 218 -4.84 -42.89 -40.49
CA PRO A 218 -5.76 -42.77 -39.33
C PRO A 218 -6.64 -44.05 -39.04
N PHE A 219 -7.46 -43.97 -37.97
CA PHE A 219 -8.71 -44.74 -37.63
C PHE A 219 -8.61 -46.18 -37.05
N PRO A 220 -9.71 -46.74 -36.48
CA PRO A 220 -10.51 -46.35 -35.29
C PRO A 220 -10.74 -47.56 -34.33
N LEU A 221 -11.38 -47.37 -33.17
CA LEU A 221 -12.22 -48.34 -32.40
C LEU A 221 -12.54 -47.70 -31.02
N SER A 222 -13.77 -47.21 -30.82
CA SER A 222 -14.91 -47.91 -30.19
C SER A 222 -14.70 -48.23 -28.71
N SER A 223 -15.28 -47.38 -27.84
CA SER A 223 -15.53 -47.69 -26.43
C SER A 223 -17.01 -47.45 -26.14
N ALA A 224 -17.63 -48.48 -25.58
CA ALA A 224 -19.04 -48.55 -25.25
C ALA A 224 -19.42 -47.67 -24.05
N SER A 225 -20.66 -47.20 -24.16
CA SER A 225 -21.59 -46.60 -23.19
C SER A 225 -21.31 -46.73 -21.68
N ASN A 226 -21.50 -45.62 -20.99
CA ASN A 226 -22.47 -45.51 -19.89
C ASN A 226 -22.95 -44.06 -19.79
N ASP A 227 -23.96 -43.74 -20.62
CA ASP A 227 -24.82 -42.58 -20.44
C ASP A 227 -25.79 -42.86 -19.29
N ALA A 228 -25.66 -42.13 -18.19
CA ALA A 228 -26.76 -41.71 -17.30
C ALA A 228 -26.21 -41.01 -16.04
N LEU A 229 -25.42 -39.93 -16.17
CA LEU A 229 -25.25 -38.97 -15.06
C LEU A 229 -24.59 -37.62 -15.40
N ASP A 230 -24.45 -37.23 -16.68
CA ASP A 230 -23.73 -36.00 -17.07
C ASP A 230 -24.58 -34.94 -17.78
N GLU A 231 -25.91 -35.07 -17.77
CA GLU A 231 -26.84 -34.14 -18.45
C GLU A 231 -27.57 -33.18 -17.48
N LEU A 232 -27.03 -32.95 -16.27
CA LEU A 232 -27.60 -32.02 -15.29
C LEU A 232 -26.60 -31.00 -14.71
N LEU A 233 -25.34 -30.97 -15.19
CA LEU A 233 -24.30 -30.03 -14.70
C LEU A 233 -23.60 -29.24 -15.82
N ALA A 234 -24.28 -28.97 -16.92
CA ALA A 234 -23.85 -27.97 -17.90
C ALA A 234 -24.73 -26.71 -17.80
N SER A 235 -24.65 -26.00 -16.67
CA SER A 235 -24.92 -24.56 -16.70
C SER A 235 -23.63 -23.87 -17.16
N PRO A 236 -23.65 -23.06 -18.23
CA PRO A 236 -22.46 -22.32 -18.64
C PRO A 236 -22.09 -21.39 -17.48
N ALA A 237 -20.81 -21.41 -17.10
CA ALA A 237 -20.26 -20.37 -16.25
C ALA A 237 -20.66 -19.02 -16.85
N ALA A 238 -21.48 -18.27 -16.12
CA ALA A 238 -21.83 -16.91 -16.51
C ALA A 238 -20.53 -16.10 -16.50
N THR A 239 -19.94 -15.89 -17.67
CA THR A 239 -19.09 -14.73 -17.89
C THR A 239 -19.96 -13.53 -17.55
N LEU A 240 -19.74 -12.93 -16.38
CA LEU A 240 -20.37 -11.68 -15.97
C LEU A 240 -20.03 -10.64 -17.03
N SER A 241 -20.92 -10.44 -17.99
CA SER A 241 -20.85 -9.33 -18.93
C SER A 241 -20.85 -8.05 -18.10
N ILE A 242 -19.77 -7.27 -18.17
CA ILE A 242 -19.69 -5.98 -17.52
C ILE A 242 -20.90 -5.15 -18.03
N PRO A 243 -21.73 -4.59 -17.13
CA PRO A 243 -22.87 -3.76 -17.54
C PRO A 243 -22.43 -2.63 -18.47
N ALA A 244 -23.32 -2.16 -19.34
CA ALA A 244 -22.98 -1.08 -20.25
C ALA A 244 -22.50 0.16 -19.48
N PRO A 245 -21.54 0.95 -19.98
CA PRO A 245 -20.98 2.10 -19.24
C PRO A 245 -22.04 3.11 -18.76
N ARG A 246 -23.15 3.28 -19.48
CA ARG A 246 -24.27 4.12 -19.05
C ARG A 246 -24.99 3.55 -17.82
N ASP A 247 -25.16 2.23 -17.75
CA ASP A 247 -25.74 1.56 -16.58
C ASP A 247 -24.81 1.66 -15.37
N LEU A 248 -23.49 1.57 -15.60
CA LEU A 248 -22.48 1.79 -14.55
C LEU A 248 -22.55 3.23 -14.01
N LEU A 249 -22.68 4.25 -14.87
CA LEU A 249 -22.86 5.63 -14.43
C LEU A 249 -24.14 5.83 -13.62
N ALA A 250 -25.25 5.21 -14.02
CA ALA A 250 -26.49 5.25 -13.25
C ALA A 250 -26.28 4.66 -11.84
N ARG A 251 -25.65 3.48 -11.75
CA ARG A 251 -25.32 2.85 -10.47
C ARG A 251 -24.36 3.69 -9.63
N LEU A 252 -23.37 4.35 -10.23
CA LEU A 252 -22.45 5.25 -9.54
C LEU A 252 -23.19 6.45 -8.91
N ARG A 253 -24.24 6.96 -9.56
CA ARG A 253 -25.10 7.99 -8.99
C ARG A 253 -25.95 7.46 -7.83
N ASP A 254 -26.41 6.21 -7.91
CA ASP A 254 -27.16 5.56 -6.83
C ASP A 254 -26.35 5.45 -5.54
N TYR A 255 -25.02 5.45 -5.59
CA TYR A 255 -24.17 5.45 -4.38
C TYR A 255 -24.37 6.72 -3.55
N LEU A 256 -24.69 7.85 -4.17
CA LEU A 256 -24.94 9.13 -3.48
C LEU A 256 -26.29 9.13 -2.75
N VAL A 257 -27.17 8.17 -3.05
CA VAL A 257 -28.46 8.00 -2.38
C VAL A 257 -28.26 7.14 -1.12
N PRO A 258 -28.68 7.61 0.07
CA PRO A 258 -28.52 6.88 1.32
C PRO A 258 -29.36 5.58 1.31
N PRO A 259 -28.80 4.44 1.74
CA PRO A 259 -29.56 3.24 1.98
C PRO A 259 -30.69 3.44 3.01
N THR A 260 -31.80 2.73 2.82
CA THR A 260 -32.99 2.86 3.68
C THR A 260 -32.82 2.19 5.05
N ASP A 261 -31.85 1.29 5.17
CA ASP A 261 -31.50 0.56 6.39
C ASP A 261 -30.37 1.21 7.20
N LEU A 262 -29.95 2.43 6.84
CA LEU A 262 -28.99 3.18 7.64
C LEU A 262 -29.51 3.41 9.06
N PRO A 263 -28.64 3.31 10.08
CA PRO A 263 -29.03 3.60 11.44
C PRO A 263 -29.40 5.09 11.57
N PRO A 264 -30.34 5.45 12.46
CA PRO A 264 -30.83 6.83 12.60
C PRO A 264 -29.74 7.83 13.05
N THR A 265 -28.62 7.32 13.56
CA THR A 265 -27.43 8.11 13.89
C THR A 265 -26.67 8.59 12.65
N VAL A 266 -26.85 7.94 11.49
CA VAL A 266 -26.21 8.31 10.24
C VAL A 266 -27.19 9.14 9.41
N SER A 267 -26.98 10.45 9.41
CA SER A 267 -27.74 11.39 8.59
C SER A 267 -27.47 11.19 7.08
N VAL A 268 -28.42 11.62 6.25
CA VAL A 268 -28.27 11.64 4.78
C VAL A 268 -27.03 12.43 4.36
N THR A 269 -26.80 13.59 4.97
CA THR A 269 -25.64 14.44 4.68
C THR A 269 -24.32 13.76 5.03
N LEU A 270 -24.28 13.00 6.13
CA LEU A 270 -23.10 12.21 6.51
C LEU A 270 -22.82 11.11 5.48
N TRP A 271 -23.84 10.36 5.05
CA TRP A 271 -23.68 9.35 4.00
C TRP A 271 -23.15 9.97 2.71
N THR A 272 -23.79 11.01 2.20
CA THR A 272 -23.39 11.64 0.93
C THR A 272 -21.96 12.20 1.03
N SER A 273 -21.62 12.89 2.13
CA SER A 273 -20.26 13.42 2.33
C SER A 273 -19.20 12.31 2.36
N PHE A 274 -19.52 11.19 3.01
CA PHE A 274 -18.66 10.01 3.05
C PHE A 274 -18.47 9.41 1.66
N VAL A 275 -19.55 9.16 0.93
CA VAL A 275 -19.46 8.59 -0.42
C VAL A 275 -18.67 9.53 -1.33
N GLU A 276 -18.90 10.84 -1.29
CA GLU A 276 -18.11 11.77 -2.07
C GLU A 276 -16.62 11.75 -1.68
N ALA A 277 -16.28 11.60 -0.40
CA ALA A 277 -14.90 11.44 0.04
C ALA A 277 -14.28 10.14 -0.53
N VAL A 278 -15.01 9.03 -0.50
CA VAL A 278 -14.59 7.77 -1.13
C VAL A 278 -14.33 7.96 -2.63
N PHE A 279 -15.22 8.64 -3.36
CA PHE A 279 -15.02 8.97 -4.78
C PHE A 279 -13.74 9.76 -5.01
N ARG A 280 -13.46 10.78 -4.19
CA ARG A 280 -12.22 11.57 -4.29
C ARG A 280 -10.98 10.71 -4.08
N HIS A 281 -11.00 9.81 -3.08
CA HIS A 281 -9.89 8.89 -2.85
C HIS A 281 -9.67 7.93 -4.02
N VAL A 282 -10.73 7.37 -4.61
CA VAL A 282 -10.63 6.48 -5.77
C VAL A 282 -10.15 7.24 -7.02
N VAL A 283 -10.73 8.40 -7.31
CA VAL A 283 -10.34 9.23 -8.45
C VAL A 283 -8.86 9.60 -8.37
N LEU A 284 -8.37 9.95 -7.18
CA LEU A 284 -6.95 10.21 -6.96
C LEU A 284 -6.09 8.98 -7.25
N ARG A 285 -6.46 7.81 -6.72
CA ARG A 285 -5.67 6.57 -6.87
C ARG A 285 -5.65 5.99 -8.29
N VAL A 286 -6.51 6.47 -9.19
CA VAL A 286 -6.54 6.03 -10.60
C VAL A 286 -5.92 7.13 -11.49
N PRO A 287 -4.71 6.92 -12.06
CA PRO A 287 -4.00 7.97 -12.81
C PRO A 287 -4.83 8.63 -13.93
N ALA A 288 -5.62 7.85 -14.66
CA ALA A 288 -6.47 8.35 -15.73
C ALA A 288 -7.58 9.29 -15.20
N LEU A 289 -8.19 8.94 -14.08
CA LEU A 289 -9.24 9.75 -13.45
C LEU A 289 -8.66 10.98 -12.76
N ALA A 290 -7.52 10.82 -12.06
CA ALA A 290 -6.81 11.93 -11.44
C ALA A 290 -6.40 12.96 -12.49
N THR A 291 -5.83 12.51 -13.63
CA THR A 291 -5.48 13.41 -14.73
C THR A 291 -6.70 14.13 -15.28
N LEU A 292 -7.83 13.43 -15.48
CA LEU A 292 -9.07 14.04 -15.96
C LEU A 292 -9.63 15.09 -14.98
N ALA A 293 -9.61 14.80 -13.68
CA ALA A 293 -10.12 15.70 -12.65
C ALA A 293 -9.18 16.91 -12.40
N LEU A 294 -7.86 16.71 -12.48
CA LEU A 294 -6.85 17.75 -12.25
C LEU A 294 -6.55 18.63 -13.47
N SER A 295 -6.55 18.08 -14.69
CA SER A 295 -6.32 18.85 -15.91
C SER A 295 -7.38 19.93 -16.15
N ALA A 296 -8.59 19.71 -15.63
CA ALA A 296 -9.64 20.70 -15.65
C ALA A 296 -9.38 21.87 -14.68
N LEU A 297 -8.60 21.66 -13.60
CA LEU A 297 -8.25 22.72 -12.64
C LEU A 297 -7.21 23.69 -13.21
N SER A 298 -6.19 23.19 -13.91
CA SER A 298 -5.11 24.00 -14.48
C SER A 298 -5.55 24.96 -15.60
N GLN A 299 -6.69 24.70 -16.25
CA GLN A 299 -7.22 25.56 -17.32
C GLN A 299 -8.00 26.78 -16.81
N SER A 300 -8.38 26.78 -15.52
CA SER A 300 -9.10 27.89 -14.88
C SER A 300 -8.19 29.06 -14.50
N GLU A 301 -6.91 28.81 -14.20
CA GLU A 301 -5.97 29.86 -13.73
C GLU A 301 -5.40 30.72 -14.87
N THR A 302 -5.41 30.21 -16.10
CA THR A 302 -4.88 30.91 -17.28
C THR A 302 -5.86 31.84 -18.01
N ALA A 303 -7.13 31.92 -17.56
CA ALA A 303 -8.18 32.71 -18.22
C ALA A 303 -8.10 34.23 -17.94
N ALA A 304 -7.17 34.71 -17.11
CA ALA A 304 -6.99 36.12 -16.77
C ALA A 304 -5.92 36.84 -17.63
N GLY A 305 -5.87 36.56 -18.94
CA GLY A 305 -4.97 37.22 -19.89
C GLY A 305 -5.59 38.46 -20.57
N PRO A 306 -4.85 39.56 -20.85
CA PRO A 306 -5.42 40.87 -21.20
C PRO A 306 -5.91 41.06 -22.65
N LEU A 307 -6.22 40.01 -23.42
CA LEU A 307 -6.64 40.16 -24.82
C LEU A 307 -7.79 39.22 -25.17
N GLY A 308 -8.99 39.80 -25.25
CA GLY A 308 -10.21 39.13 -25.64
C GLY A 308 -10.13 38.52 -27.04
N ARG A 309 -9.97 37.19 -27.09
CA ARG A 309 -10.46 36.36 -28.19
C ARG A 309 -11.31 35.26 -27.58
N ALA A 310 -12.59 35.22 -27.96
CA ALA A 310 -13.51 34.19 -27.55
C ALA A 310 -13.05 32.82 -28.08
N GLN A 311 -12.48 32.00 -27.20
CA GLN A 311 -12.40 30.55 -27.38
C GLN A 311 -13.76 29.92 -27.02
N PRO A 312 -14.14 28.78 -27.63
CA PRO A 312 -15.37 28.07 -27.28
C PRO A 312 -15.35 27.65 -25.80
N PRO A 313 -16.52 27.45 -25.16
CA PRO A 313 -16.60 27.19 -23.72
C PRO A 313 -15.99 25.82 -23.41
N HIS A 314 -14.72 25.79 -23.03
CA HIS A 314 -14.08 24.61 -22.48
C HIS A 314 -14.55 24.44 -21.03
N ALA A 315 -15.04 23.24 -20.69
CA ALA A 315 -15.75 22.94 -19.46
C ALA A 315 -14.90 23.27 -18.21
N ALA A 316 -15.49 24.00 -17.27
CA ALA A 316 -14.88 24.30 -15.97
C ALA A 316 -14.49 23.01 -15.21
N PRO A 317 -13.47 23.05 -14.33
CA PRO A 317 -13.16 21.92 -13.46
C PRO A 317 -14.39 21.43 -12.71
N PRO A 318 -14.57 20.10 -12.60
CA PRO A 318 -15.70 19.55 -11.88
C PRO A 318 -15.62 19.99 -10.41
N ALA A 319 -16.52 20.89 -10.02
CA ALA A 319 -16.57 21.46 -8.68
C ALA A 319 -17.19 20.50 -7.64
N SER A 320 -17.68 19.33 -8.07
CA SER A 320 -18.30 18.32 -7.22
C SER A 320 -18.18 16.93 -7.84
N VAL A 321 -18.48 15.89 -7.05
CA VAL A 321 -18.56 14.51 -7.56
C VAL A 321 -19.65 14.39 -8.62
N GLN A 322 -20.79 15.06 -8.42
CA GLN A 322 -21.86 15.09 -9.42
C GLN A 322 -21.39 15.70 -10.74
N ALA A 323 -20.69 16.85 -10.68
CA ALA A 323 -20.14 17.48 -11.88
C ALA A 323 -19.11 16.59 -12.60
N PHE A 324 -18.36 15.78 -11.85
CA PHE A 324 -17.45 14.80 -12.44
C PHE A 324 -18.18 13.65 -13.13
N LEU A 325 -19.25 13.14 -12.54
CA LEU A 325 -20.10 12.13 -13.18
C LEU A 325 -20.78 12.67 -14.45
N ASP A 326 -21.23 13.93 -14.43
CA ASP A 326 -21.82 14.60 -15.59
C ASP A 326 -20.76 14.81 -16.70
N LEU A 327 -19.51 15.13 -16.32
CA LEU A 327 -18.38 15.18 -17.25
C LEU A 327 -18.13 13.83 -17.90
N LEU A 328 -18.12 12.73 -17.13
CA LEU A 328 -17.97 11.38 -17.68
C LEU A 328 -19.12 11.02 -18.64
N GLU A 329 -20.37 11.37 -18.29
CA GLU A 329 -21.53 11.14 -19.16
C GLU A 329 -21.41 11.90 -20.49
N SER A 330 -20.97 13.17 -20.45
CA SER A 330 -20.77 13.97 -21.66
C SER A 330 -19.73 13.37 -22.62
N ARG A 331 -18.75 12.62 -22.08
CA ARG A 331 -17.68 11.96 -22.85
C ARG A 331 -18.09 10.61 -23.45
N LEU A 332 -19.21 10.02 -23.00
CA LEU A 332 -19.75 8.79 -23.59
C LEU A 332 -20.40 9.03 -24.98
N GLY A 333 -20.68 10.29 -25.35
CA GLY A 333 -21.29 10.64 -26.64
C GLY A 333 -22.74 10.17 -26.79
N PRO A 334 -23.41 10.47 -27.92
CA PRO A 334 -24.75 9.95 -28.21
C PRO A 334 -24.72 8.43 -28.40
N ALA A 335 -25.79 7.73 -27.97
CA ALA A 335 -25.89 6.27 -27.90
C ALA A 335 -25.77 5.51 -29.26
N PHE A 336 -25.52 6.21 -30.36
CA PHE A 336 -25.47 5.65 -31.71
C PHE A 336 -24.02 5.62 -32.21
N VAL A 337 -23.33 4.52 -31.93
CA VAL A 337 -22.05 4.21 -32.56
C VAL A 337 -22.35 3.67 -33.97
N PRO A 338 -21.73 4.19 -35.05
CA PRO A 338 -21.89 3.62 -36.38
C PRO A 338 -21.44 2.16 -36.39
N ASP A 339 -22.19 1.27 -37.05
CA ASP A 339 -21.88 -0.16 -37.16
C ASP A 339 -20.40 -0.42 -37.47
N GLY A 340 -19.70 -1.11 -36.56
CA GLY A 340 -18.33 -1.61 -36.77
C GLY A 340 -17.22 -1.01 -35.90
N ALA A 341 -17.49 -0.06 -34.99
CA ALA A 341 -16.47 0.39 -34.04
C ALA A 341 -16.31 -0.63 -32.89
N PRO A 342 -15.07 -0.95 -32.46
CA PRO A 342 -14.83 -1.88 -31.36
C PRO A 342 -15.40 -1.32 -30.03
N PRO A 343 -15.85 -2.19 -29.10
CA PRO A 343 -16.20 -1.78 -27.73
C PRO A 343 -14.99 -1.12 -27.05
N GLY A 344 -15.19 0.02 -26.37
CA GLY A 344 -14.10 0.82 -25.78
C GLY A 344 -13.60 1.98 -26.65
N SER A 345 -14.32 2.35 -27.72
CA SER A 345 -13.89 3.39 -28.68
C SER A 345 -14.30 4.82 -28.32
N ALA A 346 -15.24 5.00 -27.38
CA ALA A 346 -15.59 6.33 -26.88
C ALA A 346 -14.67 6.76 -25.73
N PRO A 347 -14.17 8.01 -25.71
CA PRO A 347 -13.14 8.50 -24.78
C PRO A 347 -13.60 8.66 -23.32
N GLY A 348 -14.76 8.10 -22.94
CA GLY A 348 -15.27 8.08 -21.57
C GLY A 348 -15.62 6.70 -21.03
N GLU A 349 -15.71 5.66 -21.88
CA GLU A 349 -16.12 4.31 -21.44
C GLU A 349 -15.11 3.71 -20.48
N ARG A 350 -13.82 3.84 -20.81
CA ARG A 350 -12.71 3.35 -20.00
C ARG A 350 -12.68 4.01 -18.63
N GLU A 351 -12.89 5.32 -18.55
CA GLU A 351 -12.88 6.08 -17.31
C GLU A 351 -14.04 5.66 -16.39
N VAL A 352 -15.23 5.44 -16.94
CA VAL A 352 -16.38 4.93 -16.18
C VAL A 352 -16.10 3.54 -15.61
N GLU A 353 -15.55 2.63 -16.43
CA GLU A 353 -15.18 1.30 -15.97
C GLU A 353 -14.09 1.33 -14.88
N LEU A 354 -13.09 2.20 -15.03
CA LEU A 354 -12.03 2.35 -14.03
C LEU A 354 -12.57 2.90 -12.70
N LEU A 355 -13.47 3.88 -12.75
CA LEU A 355 -14.10 4.44 -11.54
C LEU A 355 -14.96 3.37 -10.85
N TRP A 356 -15.77 2.65 -11.63
CA TRP A 356 -16.58 1.55 -11.14
C TRP A 356 -15.76 0.46 -10.45
N ARG A 357 -14.71 -0.02 -11.11
CA ARG A 357 -13.79 -1.03 -10.56
C ARG A 357 -13.06 -0.51 -9.33
N GLY A 358 -12.61 0.74 -9.35
CA GLY A 358 -11.93 1.37 -8.22
C GLY A 358 -12.80 1.46 -6.97
N LEU A 359 -14.10 1.68 -7.13
CA LEU A 359 -15.08 1.72 -6.04
C LEU A 359 -15.51 0.34 -5.52
N LYS A 360 -14.94 -0.77 -6.01
CA LYS A 360 -15.16 -2.10 -5.43
C LYS A 360 -14.16 -2.39 -4.33
N PHE A 361 -14.59 -3.21 -3.37
CA PHE A 361 -13.70 -3.75 -2.34
C PHE A 361 -12.55 -4.52 -2.99
N ALA A 362 -11.33 -4.27 -2.52
CA ALA A 362 -10.15 -5.00 -2.96
C ALA A 362 -10.33 -6.50 -2.66
N ARG A 363 -10.31 -7.35 -3.69
CA ARG A 363 -10.31 -8.82 -3.53
C ARG A 363 -8.88 -9.31 -3.38
N ALA A 364 -8.62 -10.11 -2.34
CA ALA A 364 -7.34 -10.81 -2.22
C ALA A 364 -7.23 -11.84 -3.35
N ALA A 365 -6.11 -11.83 -4.09
CA ALA A 365 -5.80 -12.90 -5.02
C ALA A 365 -5.67 -14.22 -4.22
N PRO A 366 -6.30 -15.33 -4.66
CA PRO A 366 -6.13 -16.61 -3.99
C PRO A 366 -4.65 -17.01 -4.07
N SER A 367 -4.02 -17.20 -2.91
CA SER A 367 -2.62 -17.59 -2.82
C SER A 367 -2.43 -19.01 -3.38
N SER A 368 -2.11 -19.11 -4.67
CA SER A 368 -1.43 -20.28 -5.22
C SER A 368 0.07 -20.02 -5.19
N ALA A 369 0.83 -21.02 -4.77
CA ALA A 369 2.26 -20.98 -4.45
C ALA A 369 3.14 -20.42 -5.59
N PRO A 370 4.33 -19.88 -5.28
CA PRO A 370 5.21 -19.29 -6.28
C PRO A 370 6.08 -20.38 -6.90
N ASP A 371 5.68 -20.91 -8.05
CA ASP A 371 6.60 -21.68 -8.91
C ASP A 371 6.20 -21.50 -10.38
N SER A 372 6.42 -20.30 -10.93
CA SER A 372 6.81 -20.16 -12.34
C SER A 372 7.41 -18.78 -12.57
N SER A 373 8.60 -18.74 -13.17
CA SER A 373 9.40 -17.55 -13.43
C SER A 373 8.97 -16.79 -14.70
N ASP A 374 7.68 -16.83 -15.06
CA ASP A 374 7.16 -16.15 -16.24
C ASP A 374 5.81 -15.48 -15.89
N ALA A 375 5.86 -14.23 -15.42
CA ALA A 375 4.66 -13.42 -15.23
C ALA A 375 4.92 -11.95 -15.56
N CYS A 376 4.94 -11.64 -16.85
CA CYS A 376 4.62 -10.32 -17.36
C CYS A 376 3.19 -10.40 -17.92
N SER A 377 2.20 -10.64 -17.04
CA SER A 377 0.78 -10.55 -17.38
C SER A 377 0.11 -9.57 -16.44
N ASN A 378 -0.23 -8.40 -16.98
CA ASN A 378 -1.11 -7.40 -16.37
C ASN A 378 -2.50 -8.01 -16.13
N GLN A 379 -2.70 -8.72 -15.02
CA GLN A 379 -4.07 -8.90 -14.50
C GLN A 379 -4.43 -7.68 -13.64
N PRO A 380 -5.63 -7.11 -13.84
CA PRO A 380 -6.05 -5.89 -13.15
C PRO A 380 -6.30 -6.21 -11.67
N GLU A 381 -5.74 -5.40 -10.77
CA GLU A 381 -6.14 -5.39 -9.37
C GLU A 381 -7.67 -5.18 -9.29
N GLU A 382 -8.41 -6.18 -8.80
CA GLU A 382 -9.85 -6.05 -8.56
C GLU A 382 -10.07 -5.24 -7.27
N GLY A 383 -10.55 -3.99 -7.41
CA GLY A 383 -10.99 -3.12 -6.32
C GLY A 383 -9.89 -2.27 -5.66
N LEU A 384 -10.12 -0.96 -5.48
CA LEU A 384 -9.20 -0.06 -4.76
C LEU A 384 -9.67 0.28 -3.34
N LEU A 385 -10.89 -0.13 -2.96
CA LEU A 385 -11.41 0.12 -1.61
C LEU A 385 -10.91 -0.94 -0.63
N GLY A 386 -9.89 -0.58 0.14
CA GLY A 386 -9.50 -1.27 1.37
C GLY A 386 -10.06 -0.58 2.62
N VAL A 387 -9.91 -1.24 3.77
CA VAL A 387 -10.30 -0.69 5.09
C VAL A 387 -9.68 0.68 5.33
N ASN A 388 -8.40 0.85 4.96
CA ASN A 388 -7.69 2.12 5.08
C ASN A 388 -8.36 3.21 4.24
N ALA A 389 -8.77 2.93 3.00
CA ALA A 389 -9.44 3.93 2.15
C ALA A 389 -10.79 4.40 2.73
N LEU A 390 -11.53 3.49 3.39
CA LEU A 390 -12.78 3.84 4.07
C LEU A 390 -12.53 4.63 5.35
N ALA A 391 -11.50 4.26 6.12
CA ALA A 391 -11.08 5.03 7.28
C ALA A 391 -10.63 6.43 6.87
N ASP A 392 -9.83 6.55 5.82
CA ASP A 392 -9.35 7.82 5.29
C ASP A 392 -10.52 8.71 4.82
N ALA A 393 -11.54 8.12 4.20
CA ALA A 393 -12.74 8.85 3.79
C ALA A 393 -13.56 9.36 4.99
N LEU A 394 -13.64 8.59 6.08
CA LEU A 394 -14.30 9.03 7.33
C LEU A 394 -13.49 10.13 8.03
N ASP A 395 -12.17 9.99 8.09
CA ASP A 395 -11.27 11.02 8.61
C ASP A 395 -11.45 12.34 7.84
N ALA A 396 -11.55 12.30 6.51
CA ALA A 396 -11.80 13.50 5.70
C ALA A 396 -13.13 14.19 6.07
N VAL A 397 -14.19 13.42 6.32
CA VAL A 397 -15.52 13.94 6.68
C VAL A 397 -15.49 14.60 8.07
N PHE A 398 -14.82 13.99 9.04
CA PHE A 398 -14.81 14.47 10.42
C PHE A 398 -13.69 15.48 10.72
N ALA A 399 -12.63 15.54 9.91
CA ALA A 399 -11.58 16.56 10.02
C ALA A 399 -12.15 17.98 9.81
N GLY A 400 -13.08 18.15 8.88
CA GLY A 400 -13.73 19.44 8.57
C GLY A 400 -14.66 19.98 9.67
N ALA A 401 -15.10 19.14 10.61
CA ALA A 401 -15.99 19.55 11.70
C ALA A 401 -15.27 20.25 12.86
N SER A 402 -13.93 20.17 12.92
CA SER A 402 -13.11 20.69 14.02
C SER A 402 -12.53 22.09 13.76
N CYS A 403 -12.68 22.64 12.55
CA CYS A 403 -12.27 24.01 12.23
C CYS A 403 -13.49 24.90 11.97
N PRO A 404 -13.77 25.91 12.80
CA PRO A 404 -14.79 26.91 12.47
C PRO A 404 -14.38 27.64 11.17
N PRO A 405 -15.30 27.88 10.24
CA PRO A 405 -15.01 28.65 9.04
C PRO A 405 -14.80 30.11 9.45
N GLY A 406 -13.54 30.58 9.49
CA GLY A 406 -13.26 32.01 9.65
C GLY A 406 -12.08 32.43 10.52
N THR A 407 -11.10 31.57 10.81
CA THR A 407 -9.83 32.06 11.36
C THR A 407 -8.67 31.71 10.43
N ASP A 408 -8.31 32.67 9.59
CA ASP A 408 -6.97 32.76 8.99
C ASP A 408 -5.96 32.89 10.13
N SER A 409 -5.61 31.77 10.74
CA SER A 409 -4.53 31.70 11.72
C SER A 409 -3.22 31.64 10.94
N LEU A 410 -2.76 32.83 10.59
CA LEU A 410 -1.37 33.12 10.26
C LEU A 410 -0.49 32.64 11.43
N GLU A 411 0.53 31.83 11.09
CA GLU A 411 1.77 31.64 11.86
C GLU A 411 1.63 31.10 13.30
N THR A 412 1.54 29.78 13.43
CA THR A 412 2.34 29.06 14.43
C THR A 412 2.94 27.82 13.78
N GLY A 413 4.23 27.90 13.45
CA GLY A 413 5.00 26.77 12.93
C GLY A 413 5.24 25.76 14.04
N ASP A 414 4.45 24.69 14.04
CA ASP A 414 4.81 23.32 14.44
C ASP A 414 3.56 22.44 14.46
N ALA A 415 3.05 22.12 13.27
CA ALA A 415 2.19 20.97 13.04
C ALA A 415 2.44 20.52 11.58
N ALA A 416 2.72 19.24 11.37
CA ALA A 416 3.10 18.67 10.09
C ALA A 416 2.09 19.03 8.99
N ASP A 417 2.45 20.02 8.15
CA ASP A 417 1.62 20.50 7.06
C ASP A 417 1.62 19.44 5.95
N GLY A 418 0.71 18.48 6.06
CA GLY A 418 0.55 17.41 5.10
C GLY A 418 0.16 17.98 3.74
N ALA A 419 0.87 17.58 2.68
CA ALA A 419 0.52 17.96 1.31
C ALA A 419 -0.97 17.70 1.06
N SER A 420 -1.69 18.68 0.52
CA SER A 420 -3.13 18.55 0.25
C SER A 420 -3.48 19.02 -1.16
N VAL A 421 -4.54 18.45 -1.73
CA VAL A 421 -5.06 18.78 -3.05
C VAL A 421 -6.56 19.03 -2.97
N VAL A 422 -7.05 20.09 -3.61
CA VAL A 422 -8.50 20.30 -3.74
C VAL A 422 -8.98 19.51 -4.96
N LEU A 423 -9.90 18.58 -4.74
CA LEU A 423 -10.45 17.72 -5.78
C LEU A 423 -11.96 17.55 -5.60
N LEU A 424 -12.72 17.74 -6.69
CA LEU A 424 -14.18 17.59 -6.72
C LEU A 424 -14.88 18.34 -5.57
N GLY A 425 -14.45 19.58 -5.32
CA GLY A 425 -15.04 20.49 -4.33
C GLY A 425 -14.57 20.35 -2.88
N ALA A 426 -13.67 19.42 -2.55
CA ALA A 426 -13.14 19.27 -1.19
C ALA A 426 -11.63 19.03 -1.15
N ARG A 427 -11.01 19.31 -0.01
CA ARG A 427 -9.57 19.10 0.21
C ARG A 427 -9.31 17.64 0.59
N VAL A 428 -8.41 16.98 -0.13
CA VAL A 428 -7.87 15.66 0.22
C VAL A 428 -6.43 15.82 0.70
N GLN A 429 -6.13 15.29 1.89
CA GLN A 429 -4.81 15.38 2.53
C GLN A 429 -4.01 14.08 2.34
N LYS A 430 -2.68 14.21 2.19
CA LYS A 430 -1.72 13.10 2.05
C LYS A 430 -1.55 12.30 3.33
N ILE A 431 -1.43 12.99 4.45
CA ILE A 431 -1.33 12.41 5.79
C ILE A 431 -2.51 12.99 6.53
N GLN A 432 -3.55 12.20 6.69
CA GLN A 432 -4.70 12.65 7.44
C GLN A 432 -4.35 12.63 8.92
N ASN A 433 -4.55 13.78 9.57
CA ASN A 433 -4.68 13.81 11.02
C ASN A 433 -5.84 12.90 11.37
N ARG A 434 -5.53 11.76 12.01
CA ARG A 434 -6.51 10.75 12.32
C ARG A 434 -7.32 11.21 13.54
N VAL A 435 -8.52 11.71 13.28
CA VAL A 435 -9.42 12.27 14.31
C VAL A 435 -10.23 11.13 14.93
N GLU A 436 -10.49 11.19 16.23
CA GLU A 436 -11.42 10.23 16.85
C GLU A 436 -12.84 10.44 16.31
N TRP A 437 -13.42 9.39 15.72
CA TRP A 437 -14.76 9.50 15.14
C TRP A 437 -15.84 9.54 16.23
N PRO A 438 -16.85 10.41 16.07
CA PRO A 438 -18.05 10.33 16.89
C PRO A 438 -18.83 9.05 16.57
N ARG A 439 -19.81 8.72 17.40
CA ARG A 439 -20.60 7.48 17.25
C ARG A 439 -21.23 7.30 15.86
N PRO A 440 -21.78 8.33 15.19
CA PRO A 440 -22.25 8.21 13.81
C PRO A 440 -21.19 7.69 12.82
N GLY A 441 -19.93 8.07 12.99
CA GLY A 441 -18.83 7.60 12.13
C GLY A 441 -18.58 6.10 12.32
N TRP A 442 -18.56 5.62 13.57
CA TRP A 442 -18.44 4.20 13.87
C TRP A 442 -19.63 3.37 13.42
N ASP A 443 -20.84 3.92 13.53
CA ASP A 443 -22.05 3.26 13.03
C ASP A 443 -22.01 3.12 11.50
N LEU A 444 -21.59 4.17 10.78
CA LEU A 444 -21.37 4.12 9.34
C LEU A 444 -20.27 3.12 8.96
N PHE A 445 -19.15 3.10 9.69
CA PHE A 445 -18.09 2.12 9.46
C PHE A 445 -18.59 0.67 9.65
N TYR A 446 -19.41 0.40 10.67
CA TYR A 446 -20.03 -0.90 10.89
C TYR A 446 -20.93 -1.34 9.72
N GLN A 447 -21.69 -0.40 9.14
CA GLN A 447 -22.51 -0.67 7.95
C GLN A 447 -21.67 -1.20 6.77
N LEU A 448 -20.41 -0.77 6.67
CA LEU A 448 -19.49 -1.15 5.60
C LEU A 448 -18.65 -2.37 5.94
N VAL A 449 -18.27 -2.53 7.21
CA VAL A 449 -17.25 -3.48 7.66
C VAL A 449 -17.73 -4.32 8.86
N ALA A 450 -17.95 -5.61 8.61
CA ALA A 450 -18.36 -6.58 9.64
C ALA A 450 -17.20 -7.13 10.48
N CYS A 451 -15.95 -6.91 10.08
CA CYS A 451 -14.80 -7.56 10.70
C CYS A 451 -14.29 -6.77 11.93
N PRO A 452 -14.24 -7.37 13.13
CA PRO A 452 -13.69 -6.70 14.32
C PRO A 452 -12.19 -6.39 14.18
N GLY A 453 -11.43 -7.16 13.39
CA GLY A 453 -10.03 -6.87 13.09
C GLY A 453 -9.87 -5.57 12.31
N CYS A 454 -10.75 -5.31 11.34
CA CYS A 454 -10.74 -4.06 10.58
C CYS A 454 -11.09 -2.84 11.45
N THR A 455 -11.84 -3.02 12.54
CA THR A 455 -12.05 -1.93 13.51
C THR A 455 -10.74 -1.51 14.16
N LEU A 456 -9.85 -2.46 14.45
CA LEU A 456 -8.55 -2.15 15.04
C LEU A 456 -7.68 -1.33 14.07
N VAL A 457 -7.74 -1.63 12.78
CA VAL A 457 -7.06 -0.86 11.72
C VAL A 457 -7.55 0.59 11.70
N ALA A 458 -8.86 0.79 11.85
CA ALA A 458 -9.50 2.10 11.86
C ALA A 458 -9.40 2.85 13.20
N THR A 459 -8.96 2.21 14.29
CA THR A 459 -8.83 2.87 15.60
C THR A 459 -7.43 3.44 15.84
N HIS A 460 -7.36 4.55 16.58
CA HIS A 460 -6.09 5.25 16.86
C HIS A 460 -5.74 5.37 18.33
N SER A 461 -6.69 5.03 19.21
CA SER A 461 -6.52 4.99 20.66
C SER A 461 -7.04 3.67 21.20
N LEU A 462 -6.41 3.16 22.26
CA LEU A 462 -6.91 1.98 22.96
C LEU A 462 -8.28 2.26 23.57
N THR A 463 -8.50 3.50 24.03
CA THR A 463 -9.79 3.97 24.57
C THR A 463 -10.92 3.79 23.57
N THR A 464 -10.75 4.26 22.33
CA THR A 464 -11.79 4.09 21.29
C THR A 464 -11.97 2.62 20.91
N TRP A 465 -10.87 1.87 20.80
CA TRP A 465 -10.96 0.44 20.46
C TRP A 465 -11.70 -0.38 21.52
N THR A 466 -11.37 -0.18 22.79
CA THR A 466 -12.03 -0.86 23.92
C THR A 466 -13.50 -0.45 24.05
N ALA A 467 -13.84 0.82 23.79
CA ALA A 467 -15.22 1.28 23.74
C ALA A 467 -16.04 0.55 22.66
N ASN A 468 -15.51 0.42 21.43
CA ASN A 468 -16.18 -0.30 20.34
C ASN A 468 -16.36 -1.79 20.68
N ARG A 469 -15.33 -2.42 21.26
CA ARG A 469 -15.40 -3.82 21.72
C ARG A 469 -16.44 -4.02 22.81
N ARG A 470 -16.51 -3.12 23.79
CA ARG A 470 -17.55 -3.14 24.83
C ARG A 470 -18.95 -3.01 24.21
N LEU A 471 -19.15 -2.07 23.29
CA LEU A 471 -20.44 -1.89 22.60
C LEU A 471 -20.85 -3.11 21.76
N ALA A 472 -19.89 -3.82 21.17
CA ALA A 472 -20.14 -5.11 20.53
C ALA A 472 -20.62 -6.16 21.54
N ALA A 473 -20.02 -6.22 22.74
CA ALA A 473 -20.46 -7.12 23.83
C ALA A 473 -21.87 -6.79 24.36
N LEU A 474 -22.26 -5.52 24.28
CA LEU A 474 -23.60 -5.00 24.58
C LEU A 474 -24.56 -5.12 23.39
N GLY A 475 -24.16 -5.74 22.27
CA GLY A 475 -25.03 -6.02 21.13
C GLY A 475 -25.32 -4.85 20.20
N ARG A 476 -24.60 -3.71 20.31
CA ARG A 476 -24.70 -2.62 19.32
C ARG A 476 -24.11 -3.02 17.96
N TYR A 477 -23.01 -3.77 18.00
CA TYR A 477 -22.27 -4.26 16.83
C TYR A 477 -22.17 -5.80 16.87
N PRO A 478 -23.27 -6.54 16.60
CA PRO A 478 -23.31 -7.99 16.75
C PRO A 478 -22.21 -8.73 15.97
N SER A 479 -21.90 -8.29 14.76
CA SER A 479 -20.87 -8.92 13.91
C SER A 479 -19.45 -8.79 14.50
N TRP A 480 -19.22 -7.82 15.38
CA TRP A 480 -17.93 -7.62 16.06
C TRP A 480 -17.83 -8.40 17.39
N ALA A 481 -18.92 -9.05 17.82
CA ALA A 481 -18.91 -9.91 18.99
C ALA A 481 -18.26 -11.26 18.66
N ALA A 482 -17.45 -11.80 19.59
CA ALA A 482 -16.89 -13.13 19.42
C ALA A 482 -17.90 -14.18 19.89
N SER A 483 -18.28 -15.11 19.01
CA SER A 483 -19.29 -16.14 19.30
C SER A 483 -18.81 -17.23 20.26
N SER A 484 -17.49 -17.37 20.44
CA SER A 484 -16.84 -18.37 21.29
C SER A 484 -16.15 -17.77 22.53
N GLU A 485 -16.53 -16.56 22.93
CA GLU A 485 -15.89 -15.85 24.05
C GLU A 485 -16.17 -16.54 25.39
N SER A 486 -15.12 -16.77 26.18
CA SER A 486 -15.24 -17.28 27.55
C SER A 486 -15.82 -16.22 28.50
N THR A 487 -16.32 -16.64 29.67
CA THR A 487 -16.83 -15.71 30.70
C THR A 487 -15.78 -14.69 31.11
N ALA A 488 -14.52 -15.12 31.30
CA ALA A 488 -13.41 -14.24 31.66
C ALA A 488 -13.14 -13.19 30.57
N GLU A 489 -13.05 -13.60 29.30
CA GLU A 489 -12.85 -12.68 28.18
C GLU A 489 -14.00 -11.68 28.04
N ARG A 490 -15.25 -12.10 28.30
CA ARG A 490 -16.40 -11.20 28.29
C ARG A 490 -16.31 -10.15 29.40
N VAL A 491 -15.85 -10.53 30.59
CA VAL A 491 -15.55 -9.56 31.68
C VAL A 491 -14.45 -8.60 31.24
N PHE A 492 -13.37 -9.10 30.65
CA PHE A 492 -12.27 -8.25 30.17
C PHE A 492 -12.79 -7.23 29.15
N ARG A 493 -13.57 -7.68 28.18
CA ARG A 493 -14.18 -6.83 27.14
C ARG A 493 -15.09 -5.74 27.72
N LEU A 494 -15.95 -6.10 28.67
CA LEU A 494 -16.85 -5.14 29.32
C LEU A 494 -16.09 -4.13 30.18
N SER A 495 -14.97 -4.54 30.77
CA SER A 495 -14.13 -3.72 31.66
C SER A 495 -13.06 -2.90 30.93
N GLY A 496 -13.00 -2.96 29.60
CA GLY A 496 -11.97 -2.30 28.80
C GLY A 496 -10.58 -2.95 28.86
N ALA A 497 -10.46 -4.16 29.41
CA ALA A 497 -9.21 -4.91 29.43
C ALA A 497 -9.01 -5.69 28.13
N VAL A 498 -7.85 -5.52 27.51
CA VAL A 498 -7.47 -6.22 26.28
C VAL A 498 -6.47 -7.32 26.60
N LEU A 499 -6.86 -8.58 26.46
CA LEU A 499 -5.93 -9.70 26.47
C LEU A 499 -5.12 -9.72 25.16
N CYS A 500 -3.82 -9.44 25.24
CA CYS A 500 -2.92 -9.37 24.08
C CYS A 500 -2.23 -10.71 23.82
N THR A 501 -1.69 -11.33 24.87
CA THR A 501 -1.12 -12.69 24.79
C THR A 501 -1.11 -13.35 26.16
N SER A 502 -0.97 -14.68 26.17
CA SER A 502 -0.91 -15.49 27.37
C SER A 502 -0.22 -16.82 27.07
N ASN A 503 0.09 -17.58 28.13
CA ASN A 503 0.58 -18.95 27.99
C ASN A 503 -0.52 -20.01 28.12
N SER A 504 -1.75 -19.73 27.66
CA SER A 504 -2.89 -20.65 27.79
C SER A 504 -2.62 -22.07 27.28
N CYS A 505 -1.81 -22.22 26.24
CA CYS A 505 -1.43 -23.51 25.65
C CYS A 505 -0.26 -24.21 26.36
N THR A 506 0.52 -23.48 27.17
CA THR A 506 1.77 -24.00 27.77
C THR A 506 1.77 -24.02 29.29
N ALA A 507 0.85 -23.31 29.93
CA ALA A 507 0.68 -23.26 31.37
C ALA A 507 0.41 -24.66 31.98
N GLY A 508 0.91 -24.85 33.19
CA GLY A 508 0.73 -26.08 33.96
C GLY A 508 1.95 -27.01 33.92
N LYS A 509 1.72 -28.26 34.33
CA LYS A 509 2.76 -29.29 34.48
C LYS A 509 3.01 -30.03 33.17
N LYS A 510 4.27 -30.09 32.76
CA LYS A 510 4.76 -30.85 31.61
C LYS A 510 5.83 -31.84 32.07
N ILE A 511 5.73 -33.08 31.62
CA ILE A 511 6.75 -34.10 31.89
C ILE A 511 7.48 -34.37 30.58
N ARG A 512 8.79 -34.12 30.56
CA ARG A 512 9.67 -34.34 29.41
C ARG A 512 10.61 -35.50 29.67
N ARG A 513 10.75 -36.39 28.68
CA ARG A 513 11.71 -37.48 28.71
C ARG A 513 13.04 -37.01 28.11
N VAL A 514 14.13 -37.09 28.86
CA VAL A 514 15.47 -36.69 28.41
C VAL A 514 16.44 -37.87 28.54
N GLU A 515 17.22 -38.12 27.48
CA GLU A 515 18.27 -39.12 27.49
C GLU A 515 19.59 -38.48 27.96
N GLN A 516 20.05 -38.83 29.17
CA GLN A 516 21.33 -38.35 29.68
C GLN A 516 22.45 -39.30 29.22
N LYS A 517 23.47 -38.74 28.55
CA LYS A 517 24.70 -39.49 28.25
C LYS A 517 25.43 -39.78 29.56
N GLY A 518 25.81 -41.04 29.77
CA GLY A 518 26.58 -41.46 30.93
C GLY A 518 27.93 -40.72 31.03
N PRO A 519 28.52 -40.67 32.23
CA PRO A 519 29.77 -39.94 32.45
C PRO A 519 30.90 -40.47 31.54
N PRO A 520 31.74 -39.59 30.99
CA PRO A 520 32.85 -39.99 30.13
C PRO A 520 33.87 -40.78 30.95
N GLY A 521 34.07 -42.05 30.63
CA GLY A 521 35.14 -42.87 31.24
C GLY A 521 34.75 -44.29 31.66
N LYS A 522 33.46 -44.66 31.68
CA LYS A 522 33.04 -46.05 31.90
C LYS A 522 32.52 -46.66 30.59
N LYS A 523 33.18 -47.73 30.13
CA LYS A 523 32.86 -48.46 28.88
C LYS A 523 31.37 -48.78 28.81
N ALA A 524 30.72 -48.27 27.76
CA ALA A 524 29.44 -48.71 27.18
C ALA A 524 28.38 -49.25 28.16
N THR A 525 27.69 -48.39 28.89
CA THR A 525 26.41 -48.76 29.53
C THR A 525 25.39 -47.64 29.39
N GLY A 526 24.43 -47.84 28.49
CA GLY A 526 23.06 -47.31 28.48
C GLY A 526 22.89 -45.79 28.54
N LYS A 527 22.21 -45.21 27.55
CA LYS A 527 21.58 -43.90 27.73
C LYS A 527 20.61 -44.00 28.91
N LYS A 528 20.81 -43.23 29.98
CA LYS A 528 19.88 -43.22 31.11
C LYS A 528 18.72 -42.29 30.74
N THR A 529 17.52 -42.84 30.62
CA THR A 529 16.32 -42.02 30.50
C THR A 529 16.05 -41.36 31.86
N VAL A 530 15.94 -40.03 31.88
CA VAL A 530 15.52 -39.23 33.02
C VAL A 530 14.24 -38.50 32.62
N PHE A 531 13.26 -38.43 33.52
CA PHE A 531 12.08 -37.61 33.32
C PHE A 531 12.28 -36.27 34.04
N LEU A 532 12.11 -35.18 33.31
CA LEU A 532 12.11 -33.82 33.83
C LEU A 532 10.66 -33.37 34.00
N GLU A 533 10.33 -32.90 35.18
CA GLU A 533 9.07 -32.21 35.44
C GLU A 533 9.33 -30.71 35.29
N GLU A 534 8.68 -30.08 34.31
CA GLU A 534 8.70 -28.65 34.07
C GLU A 534 7.31 -28.10 34.40
N THR A 535 7.23 -27.07 35.24
CA THR A 535 5.97 -26.41 35.57
C THR A 535 6.06 -24.95 35.16
N GLU A 536 5.18 -24.53 34.27
CA GLU A 536 5.07 -23.13 33.83
C GLU A 536 3.90 -22.46 34.54
N ARG A 537 4.16 -21.35 35.26
CA ARG A 537 3.10 -20.58 35.92
C ARG A 537 2.22 -19.88 34.89
N SER A 538 0.92 -19.83 35.14
CA SER A 538 -0.01 -19.09 34.29
C SER A 538 0.31 -17.59 34.31
N TRP A 539 0.30 -16.96 33.14
CA TRP A 539 0.46 -15.52 33.00
C TRP A 539 -0.37 -14.98 31.84
N MET A 540 -0.69 -13.70 31.90
CA MET A 540 -1.32 -12.97 30.80
C MET A 540 -0.77 -11.55 30.70
N TYR A 541 -0.61 -11.10 29.46
CA TYR A 541 -0.28 -9.73 29.14
C TYR A 541 -1.55 -9.02 28.68
N ILE A 542 -1.95 -8.01 29.42
CA ILE A 542 -3.15 -7.21 29.18
C ILE A 542 -2.79 -5.74 28.94
N LYS A 543 -3.62 -5.06 28.15
CA LYS A 543 -3.60 -3.61 28.00
C LYS A 543 -4.88 -2.99 28.54
N LEU A 544 -4.75 -1.82 29.15
CA LEU A 544 -5.84 -1.05 29.72
C LEU A 544 -5.72 0.42 29.29
N PRO A 545 -6.84 1.13 29.01
CA PRO A 545 -6.83 2.55 28.67
C PRO A 545 -6.22 3.39 29.80
N PHE A 546 -5.30 4.30 29.46
CA PHE A 546 -4.65 5.15 30.46
C PHE A 546 -5.62 6.16 31.10
N ASP A 547 -6.47 6.77 30.27
CA ASP A 547 -7.39 7.84 30.68
C ASP A 547 -8.66 7.33 31.37
N ASP A 548 -8.88 6.01 31.43
CA ASP A 548 -9.99 5.41 32.17
C ASP A 548 -9.59 5.22 33.66
N PRO A 549 -10.24 5.92 34.62
CA PRO A 549 -9.95 5.76 36.05
C PRO A 549 -10.12 4.32 36.55
N ARG A 550 -10.95 3.50 35.88
CA ARG A 550 -11.16 2.09 36.24
C ARG A 550 -9.91 1.26 36.00
N SER A 551 -9.13 1.57 34.96
CA SER A 551 -7.89 0.86 34.64
C SER A 551 -6.91 0.86 35.81
N ARG A 552 -6.73 2.03 36.44
CA ARG A 552 -5.85 2.15 37.61
C ARG A 552 -6.38 1.35 38.79
N ARG A 553 -7.68 1.44 39.09
CA ARG A 553 -8.33 0.67 40.17
C ARG A 553 -8.20 -0.84 39.97
N ILE A 554 -8.34 -1.31 38.73
CA ILE A 554 -8.14 -2.73 38.37
C ILE A 554 -6.71 -3.16 38.70
N LEU A 555 -5.70 -2.39 38.28
CA LEU A 555 -4.30 -2.71 38.54
C LEU A 555 -3.97 -2.67 40.04
N ASP A 556 -4.44 -1.65 40.76
CA ASP A 556 -4.24 -1.52 42.21
C ASP A 556 -4.90 -2.71 42.95
N HIS A 557 -6.11 -3.11 42.55
CA HIS A 557 -6.81 -4.24 43.17
C HIS A 557 -6.10 -5.57 42.90
N LEU A 558 -5.65 -5.82 41.65
CA LEU A 558 -4.87 -7.01 41.32
C LEU A 558 -3.55 -7.05 42.11
N ALA A 559 -2.85 -5.92 42.22
CA ALA A 559 -1.60 -5.81 42.95
C ALA A 559 -1.78 -5.96 44.47
N SER A 560 -2.92 -5.52 45.03
CA SER A 560 -3.23 -5.69 46.46
C SER A 560 -3.35 -7.16 46.88
N ARG A 561 -3.69 -8.05 45.94
CA ARG A 561 -3.86 -9.49 46.13
C ARG A 561 -2.57 -10.25 45.82
N SER A 562 -1.48 -9.84 46.47
CA SER A 562 -0.14 -10.40 46.26
C SER A 562 -0.02 -11.91 46.57
N ASP A 563 -0.95 -12.47 47.35
CA ASP A 563 -1.11 -13.90 47.59
C ASP A 563 -1.57 -14.69 46.35
N ARG A 564 -2.22 -13.99 45.42
CA ARG A 564 -2.85 -14.56 44.22
C ARG A 564 -2.21 -14.11 42.92
N PHE A 565 -1.80 -12.84 42.84
CA PHE A 565 -1.28 -12.24 41.61
C PHE A 565 0.03 -11.50 41.86
N ALA A 566 0.97 -11.68 40.95
CA ALA A 566 2.10 -10.78 40.80
C ALA A 566 1.84 -9.89 39.58
N VAL A 567 1.82 -8.58 39.79
CA VAL A 567 1.48 -7.59 38.74
C VAL A 567 2.68 -6.72 38.45
N LEU A 568 3.11 -6.72 37.20
CA LEU A 568 4.07 -5.77 36.65
C LEU A 568 3.35 -4.88 35.65
N ALA A 569 3.29 -3.58 35.90
CA ALA A 569 2.63 -2.66 34.98
C ALA A 569 3.45 -1.39 34.77
N ARG A 570 3.28 -0.76 33.61
CA ARG A 570 3.83 0.56 33.28
C ARG A 570 2.85 1.34 32.43
N GLN A 571 3.04 2.65 32.38
CA GLN A 571 2.41 3.48 31.36
C GLN A 571 3.34 3.55 30.14
N THR A 572 2.76 3.37 28.95
CA THR A 572 3.52 3.24 27.69
C THR A 572 4.29 4.51 27.32
N ILE A 573 3.70 5.70 27.53
CA ILE A 573 4.33 6.99 27.20
C ILE A 573 5.44 7.36 28.20
N SER A 574 5.14 7.29 29.50
CA SER A 574 6.06 7.83 30.51
C SER A 574 7.25 6.91 30.74
N GLY A 575 7.06 5.59 30.59
CA GLY A 575 8.12 4.60 30.75
C GLY A 575 8.37 4.02 32.16
N PRO A 576 8.10 4.68 33.32
CA PRO A 576 8.34 4.07 34.62
C PRO A 576 7.29 3.00 34.91
N LEU A 577 7.73 2.00 35.67
CA LEU A 577 6.85 0.98 36.22
C LEU A 577 5.90 1.62 37.23
N THR A 578 4.60 1.38 37.04
CA THR A 578 3.53 1.85 37.92
C THR A 578 3.21 0.84 39.02
N HIS A 579 3.48 -0.44 38.75
CA HIS A 579 3.31 -1.55 39.69
C HIS A 579 4.49 -2.49 39.55
N VAL A 580 5.06 -2.89 40.68
CA VAL A 580 6.21 -3.79 40.76
C VAL A 580 5.84 -4.90 41.74
N PRO A 581 5.94 -6.18 41.34
CA PRO A 581 5.65 -7.27 42.26
C PRO A 581 6.73 -7.39 43.34
N PRO A 582 6.42 -8.01 44.49
CA PRO A 582 7.39 -8.25 45.55
C PRO A 582 8.65 -8.97 45.06
N LYS A 583 9.81 -8.65 45.65
CA LYS A 583 11.09 -9.29 45.31
C LYS A 583 10.99 -10.80 45.52
N GLY A 584 11.09 -11.57 44.43
CA GLY A 584 11.07 -13.04 44.42
C GLY A 584 9.96 -13.66 43.57
N ASP A 585 8.89 -12.91 43.25
CA ASP A 585 7.74 -13.48 42.52
C ASP A 585 7.91 -13.49 41.00
N MET A 586 8.68 -12.55 40.44
CA MET A 586 9.09 -12.55 39.03
C MET A 586 10.57 -12.89 38.80
N ALA A 587 11.38 -12.75 39.85
CA ALA A 587 12.81 -12.99 39.82
C ALA A 587 13.15 -14.20 40.69
N CYS A 588 13.10 -15.40 40.11
CA CYS A 588 13.85 -16.50 40.71
C CYS A 588 15.33 -16.27 40.41
N VAL A 589 16.04 -15.80 41.43
CA VAL A 589 17.50 -15.71 41.46
C VAL A 589 18.09 -17.02 40.92
N GLY A 590 18.96 -16.92 39.92
CA GLY A 590 19.64 -18.10 39.38
C GLY A 590 20.47 -18.75 40.49
N TYR A 591 20.04 -19.91 40.97
CA TYR A 591 20.80 -20.70 41.93
C TYR A 591 22.24 -20.89 41.43
N ILE A 592 23.22 -20.75 42.34
CA ILE A 592 24.61 -21.13 42.05
C ILE A 592 24.68 -22.65 41.76
N PRO A 593 25.67 -23.13 41.01
CA PRO A 593 25.72 -24.54 40.56
C PRO A 593 25.64 -25.59 41.68
N ALA A 594 26.07 -25.25 42.91
CA ALA A 594 25.94 -26.10 44.09
C ALA A 594 24.49 -26.21 44.57
N GLU A 595 23.76 -25.10 44.62
CA GLU A 595 22.35 -25.05 45.03
C GLU A 595 21.44 -25.72 44.00
N ARG A 596 21.74 -25.61 42.70
CA ARG A 596 21.00 -26.34 41.64
C ARG A 596 21.08 -27.86 41.80
N LYS A 597 22.18 -28.39 42.34
CA LYS A 597 22.36 -29.82 42.58
C LYS A 597 21.61 -30.31 43.82
N ALA A 598 21.35 -29.43 44.78
CA ALA A 598 20.65 -29.75 46.03
C ALA A 598 19.13 -29.46 45.95
N ALA A 599 18.70 -28.57 45.05
CA ALA A 599 17.32 -28.17 44.91
C ALA A 599 16.49 -29.24 44.18
N ARG A 600 15.34 -29.60 44.76
CA ARG A 600 14.33 -30.48 44.12
C ARG A 600 13.71 -29.83 42.87
N TRP A 601 13.69 -28.50 42.83
CA TRP A 601 13.16 -27.69 41.74
C TRP A 601 14.16 -26.59 41.38
N THR A 602 14.42 -26.40 40.09
CA THR A 602 15.28 -25.33 39.58
C THR A 602 14.49 -24.46 38.62
N THR A 603 14.54 -23.14 38.79
CA THR A 603 13.89 -22.22 37.84
C THR A 603 14.70 -22.12 36.56
N THR A 604 14.07 -22.45 35.44
CA THR A 604 14.70 -22.50 34.11
C THR A 604 14.47 -21.25 33.28
N SER A 605 13.37 -20.52 33.53
CA SER A 605 12.97 -19.33 32.78
C SER A 605 12.71 -18.15 33.73
N PHE A 606 13.19 -16.98 33.35
CA PHE A 606 13.06 -15.72 34.10
C PHE A 606 12.48 -14.65 33.17
N LEU A 607 11.57 -13.83 33.71
CA LEU A 607 11.05 -12.67 33.01
C LEU A 607 11.76 -11.42 33.54
N PRO A 608 12.64 -10.78 32.73
CA PRO A 608 13.34 -9.60 33.18
C PRO A 608 12.37 -8.45 33.38
N GLN A 609 12.28 -7.97 34.62
CA GLN A 609 11.39 -6.88 34.99
C GLN A 609 11.57 -5.63 34.10
N ASP A 610 12.82 -5.33 33.74
CA ASP A 610 13.16 -4.12 32.99
C ASP A 610 12.88 -4.22 31.48
N SER A 611 12.81 -5.43 30.93
CA SER A 611 12.71 -5.63 29.47
C SER A 611 11.50 -6.43 29.01
N ILE A 612 10.81 -7.14 29.90
CA ILE A 612 9.76 -8.09 29.49
C ILE A 612 8.57 -7.37 28.84
N LEU A 613 8.10 -6.27 29.43
CA LEU A 613 7.00 -5.50 28.85
C LEU A 613 7.38 -4.91 27.49
N SER A 614 8.65 -4.49 27.31
CA SER A 614 9.15 -4.03 26.00
C SER A 614 9.21 -5.15 24.96
N SER A 615 9.49 -6.39 25.39
CA SER A 615 9.45 -7.56 24.49
C SER A 615 8.02 -7.85 24.03
N PHE A 616 7.07 -7.91 24.96
CA PHE A 616 5.66 -8.16 24.64
C PHE A 616 5.04 -7.04 23.81
N LEU A 617 5.42 -5.79 24.10
CA LEU A 617 4.96 -4.65 23.32
C LEU A 617 5.26 -4.87 21.83
N LYS A 618 6.47 -5.33 21.48
CA LYS A 618 6.91 -5.56 20.09
C LYS A 618 6.31 -6.81 19.44
N SER A 619 6.22 -7.92 20.16
CA SER A 619 5.85 -9.21 19.57
C SER A 619 4.37 -9.56 19.67
N SER A 620 3.63 -8.91 20.56
CA SER A 620 2.34 -9.42 21.04
C SER A 620 1.24 -8.37 21.14
N SER A 621 1.54 -7.10 20.85
CA SER A 621 0.51 -6.06 20.73
C SER A 621 -0.33 -6.30 19.47
N PRO A 622 -1.66 -6.42 19.58
CA PRO A 622 -2.52 -6.67 18.44
C PRO A 622 -2.48 -5.55 17.39
N GLU A 623 -2.26 -4.30 17.82
CA GLU A 623 -2.20 -3.13 16.94
C GLU A 623 -0.93 -3.06 16.09
N LEU A 624 0.20 -3.64 16.52
CA LEU A 624 1.45 -3.62 15.74
C LEU A 624 1.38 -4.47 14.45
N ARG A 625 0.30 -5.24 14.28
CA ARG A 625 0.01 -5.90 12.99
C ARG A 625 -0.49 -4.92 11.93
N PHE A 626 -0.99 -3.76 12.34
CA PHE A 626 -1.76 -2.84 11.51
C PHE A 626 -1.28 -1.39 11.57
N HIS A 627 -0.56 -1.02 12.63
CA HIS A 627 -0.06 0.33 12.87
C HIS A 627 1.46 0.31 13.02
N ASP A 628 2.11 1.37 12.55
CA ASP A 628 3.57 1.54 12.66
C ASP A 628 4.02 1.82 14.10
N ALA A 629 3.10 2.28 14.96
CA ALA A 629 3.34 2.58 16.35
C ALA A 629 2.25 1.98 17.26
N PRO A 630 2.60 1.59 18.51
CA PRO A 630 1.61 1.13 19.48
C PRO A 630 0.76 2.30 19.99
N PHE A 631 -0.39 1.98 20.58
CA PHE A 631 -1.22 2.99 21.24
C PHE A 631 -0.47 3.65 22.40
N SER A 632 -0.45 4.99 22.39
CA SER A 632 0.20 5.77 23.43
C SER A 632 -0.62 5.85 24.72
N ASP A 633 -1.95 5.82 24.62
CA ASP A 633 -2.91 5.95 25.73
C ASP A 633 -3.11 4.66 26.54
N THR A 634 -2.02 3.97 26.90
CA THR A 634 -2.12 2.61 27.45
C THR A 634 -1.30 2.36 28.73
N TYR A 635 -1.88 1.52 29.59
CA TYR A 635 -1.14 0.74 30.57
C TYR A 635 -0.82 -0.63 29.99
N ASP A 636 0.46 -0.98 29.98
CA ASP A 636 0.95 -2.33 29.74
C ASP A 636 1.00 -3.07 31.07
N ALA A 637 0.33 -4.22 31.21
CA ALA A 637 0.36 -5.00 32.43
C ALA A 637 0.59 -6.49 32.17
N LEU A 638 1.55 -7.08 32.87
CA LEU A 638 1.77 -8.51 32.97
C LEU A 638 1.24 -8.98 34.32
N VAL A 639 0.26 -9.88 34.28
CA VAL A 639 -0.33 -10.51 35.46
C VAL A 639 0.13 -11.97 35.50
N LEU A 640 0.76 -12.37 36.60
CA LEU A 640 1.21 -13.74 36.82
C LEU A 640 0.45 -14.37 37.99
N ASP A 641 0.25 -15.68 37.91
CA ASP A 641 -0.25 -16.46 39.03
C ASP A 641 0.83 -16.57 40.12
N ALA A 642 0.54 -16.02 41.31
CA ALA A 642 1.42 -16.10 42.47
C ALA A 642 1.20 -17.39 43.28
N THR A 643 0.12 -18.14 43.00
CA THR A 643 -0.19 -19.35 43.75
C THR A 643 0.79 -20.46 43.41
N ARG A 644 1.19 -21.22 44.44
CA ARG A 644 2.15 -22.33 44.30
C ARG A 644 1.48 -23.67 44.02
N ASP A 645 0.17 -23.77 44.26
CA ASP A 645 -0.54 -25.06 44.41
C ASP A 645 -1.61 -25.32 43.33
N THR A 646 -2.04 -24.34 42.53
CA THR A 646 -3.07 -24.56 41.50
C THR A 646 -2.43 -24.88 40.16
N HIS A 647 -1.98 -26.13 40.01
CA HIS A 647 -1.31 -26.62 38.80
C HIS A 647 -2.23 -26.93 37.62
N ASP A 648 -3.55 -26.81 37.81
CA ASP A 648 -4.51 -27.29 36.82
C ASP A 648 -5.32 -26.14 36.23
N LYS A 649 -4.92 -25.79 34.99
CA LYS A 649 -5.64 -25.06 33.94
C LYS A 649 -5.59 -23.54 34.01
N TRP A 650 -4.99 -22.96 32.97
CA TRP A 650 -4.98 -21.52 32.68
C TRP A 650 -6.37 -20.87 32.75
N ALA A 651 -7.43 -21.60 32.40
CA ALA A 651 -8.81 -21.11 32.49
C ALA A 651 -9.19 -20.67 33.92
N THR A 652 -8.80 -21.43 34.94
CA THR A 652 -9.07 -21.08 36.34
C THR A 652 -8.30 -19.83 36.78
N PHE A 653 -7.08 -19.65 36.26
CA PHE A 653 -6.33 -18.41 36.46
C PHE A 653 -7.02 -17.22 35.77
N ALA A 654 -7.47 -17.38 34.53
CA ALA A 654 -8.19 -16.34 33.80
C ALA A 654 -9.51 -15.96 34.49
N ASP A 655 -10.27 -16.94 34.99
CA ASP A 655 -11.49 -16.72 35.76
C ASP A 655 -11.20 -15.99 37.08
N ALA A 656 -10.09 -16.32 37.76
CA ALA A 656 -9.68 -15.63 38.98
C ALA A 656 -9.31 -14.16 38.72
N VAL A 657 -8.60 -13.87 37.63
CA VAL A 657 -8.30 -12.49 37.20
C VAL A 657 -9.59 -11.75 36.84
N ALA A 658 -10.51 -12.39 36.10
CA ALA A 658 -11.81 -11.80 35.77
C ALA A 658 -12.64 -11.48 37.02
N GLN A 659 -12.69 -12.37 38.00
CA GLN A 659 -13.38 -12.11 39.27
C GLN A 659 -12.74 -10.94 40.04
N ALA A 660 -11.41 -10.84 40.04
CA ALA A 660 -10.72 -9.70 40.65
C ALA A 660 -11.04 -8.38 39.91
N ILE A 661 -11.14 -8.41 38.58
CA ILE A 661 -11.55 -7.25 37.78
C ILE A 661 -13.00 -6.84 38.07
N LEU A 662 -13.91 -7.80 38.27
CA LEU A 662 -15.28 -7.51 38.70
C LEU A 662 -15.30 -6.82 40.07
N HIS A 663 -14.57 -7.36 41.05
CA HIS A 663 -14.49 -6.81 42.40
C HIS A 663 -13.84 -5.42 42.44
N ALA A 664 -12.80 -5.18 41.63
CA ALA A 664 -12.17 -3.87 41.49
C ALA A 664 -13.14 -2.78 41.00
N GLN A 665 -14.24 -3.21 40.40
CA GLN A 665 -15.31 -2.38 39.89
C GLN A 665 -16.59 -2.55 40.73
N GLU A 666 -16.52 -3.06 41.95
CA GLU A 666 -17.68 -3.16 42.85
C GLU A 666 -18.84 -4.00 42.25
N CYS A 667 -18.51 -4.96 41.38
CA CYS A 667 -19.45 -5.93 40.81
C CYS A 667 -19.13 -7.32 41.36
N GLU A 668 -20.15 -8.07 41.77
CA GLU A 668 -20.00 -9.46 42.22
C GLU A 668 -20.20 -10.45 41.06
N THR A 669 -21.03 -10.07 40.08
CA THR A 669 -21.39 -10.94 38.95
C THR A 669 -21.22 -10.22 37.61
N ILE A 670 -21.00 -10.99 36.55
CA ILE A 670 -20.97 -10.48 35.17
C ILE A 670 -22.29 -9.80 34.77
N GLY A 671 -23.43 -10.25 35.34
CA GLY A 671 -24.74 -9.66 35.07
C GLY A 671 -24.85 -8.21 35.59
N GLN A 672 -24.32 -7.94 36.79
CA GLN A 672 -24.23 -6.59 37.34
C GLN A 672 -23.34 -5.69 36.49
N LEU A 673 -22.17 -6.19 36.08
CA LEU A 673 -21.27 -5.43 35.19
C LEU A 673 -21.95 -5.12 33.86
N LEU A 674 -22.61 -6.10 33.25
CA LEU A 674 -23.35 -5.92 32.00
C LEU A 674 -24.45 -4.86 32.13
N HIS A 675 -25.21 -4.90 33.22
CA HIS A 675 -26.26 -3.93 33.49
C HIS A 675 -25.70 -2.51 33.66
N ARG A 676 -24.64 -2.35 34.45
CA ARG A 676 -23.99 -1.06 34.67
C ARG A 676 -23.36 -0.49 33.39
N GLU A 677 -22.64 -1.31 32.63
CA GLU A 677 -22.05 -0.85 31.36
C GLU A 677 -23.13 -0.47 30.35
N LYS A 678 -24.29 -1.13 30.38
CA LYS A 678 -25.46 -0.75 29.59
C LYS A 678 -26.00 0.60 30.02
N GLU A 679 -26.28 0.80 31.31
CA GLU A 679 -26.77 2.09 31.83
C GLU A 679 -25.82 3.22 31.45
N GLY A 680 -24.52 3.02 31.68
CA GLY A 680 -23.52 4.00 31.28
C GLY A 680 -23.48 4.23 29.76
N ALA A 681 -23.71 3.20 28.93
CA ALA A 681 -23.78 3.36 27.47
C ALA A 681 -25.01 4.17 27.05
N VAL A 682 -26.15 4.00 27.72
CA VAL A 682 -27.35 4.81 27.50
C VAL A 682 -27.11 6.26 27.95
N GLU A 683 -26.52 6.49 29.12
CA GLU A 683 -26.17 7.82 29.64
C GLU A 683 -25.22 8.59 28.72
N ARG A 684 -24.25 7.90 28.12
CA ARG A 684 -23.33 8.48 27.12
C ARG A 684 -23.95 8.64 25.73
N GLY A 685 -25.22 8.24 25.53
CA GLY A 685 -25.88 8.26 24.22
C GLY A 685 -25.31 7.25 23.22
N GLU A 686 -24.51 6.28 23.68
CA GLU A 686 -23.90 5.24 22.86
C GLU A 686 -24.89 4.09 22.56
N MET A 687 -26.04 4.01 23.24
CA MET A 687 -27.08 3.00 23.03
C MET A 687 -28.48 3.57 23.29
N ASP A 688 -29.47 3.08 22.54
CA ASP A 688 -30.88 3.32 22.81
C ASP A 688 -31.39 2.31 23.85
N ALA A 689 -32.05 2.80 24.90
CA ALA A 689 -32.64 2.00 25.97
C ALA A 689 -33.63 0.94 25.43
N GLN A 690 -34.44 1.29 24.43
CA GLN A 690 -35.49 0.42 23.87
C GLN A 690 -34.93 -0.63 22.90
N ARG A 691 -33.82 -0.34 22.21
CA ARG A 691 -33.18 -1.28 21.27
C ARG A 691 -32.68 -2.54 21.98
N TRP A 692 -32.17 -2.42 23.21
CA TRP A 692 -31.70 -3.55 24.00
C TRP A 692 -32.83 -4.50 24.42
N GLU A 693 -33.96 -3.95 24.89
CA GLU A 693 -35.11 -4.75 25.33
C GLU A 693 -35.64 -5.64 24.20
N ARG A 694 -35.64 -5.11 22.97
CA ARG A 694 -36.01 -5.87 21.76
C ARG A 694 -35.05 -7.02 21.48
N LEU A 695 -33.73 -6.78 21.51
CA LEU A 695 -32.71 -7.82 21.27
C LEU A 695 -32.76 -8.93 22.33
N HIS A 696 -32.97 -8.58 23.59
CA HIS A 696 -33.04 -9.55 24.68
C HIS A 696 -34.34 -10.37 24.63
N THR A 697 -35.47 -9.73 24.30
CA THR A 697 -36.76 -10.43 24.15
C THR A 697 -36.71 -11.45 23.02
N HIS A 698 -36.09 -11.11 21.89
CA HIS A 698 -35.88 -12.05 20.77
C HIS A 698 -34.97 -13.22 21.13
N ALA A 699 -33.89 -12.99 21.90
CA ALA A 699 -33.01 -14.06 22.38
C ALA A 699 -33.74 -15.02 23.35
N VAL A 700 -34.53 -14.49 24.28
CA VAL A 700 -35.29 -15.27 25.28
C VAL A 700 -36.44 -16.07 24.64
N ILE A 701 -37.07 -15.57 23.57
CA ILE A 701 -38.11 -16.31 22.83
C ILE A 701 -37.50 -17.53 22.12
N HIS A 702 -36.30 -17.40 21.56
CA HIS A 702 -35.59 -18.51 20.94
C HIS A 702 -35.16 -19.60 21.96
N GLU A 703 -34.89 -19.22 23.21
CA GLU A 703 -34.62 -20.16 24.31
C GLU A 703 -35.84 -20.97 24.74
N ARG A 704 -37.05 -20.42 24.64
CA ARG A 704 -38.31 -21.11 25.00
C ARG A 704 -38.90 -21.97 23.87
N GLY A 705 -38.53 -21.73 22.61
CA GLY A 705 -39.05 -22.46 21.44
C GLY A 705 -38.39 -23.82 21.16
N GLY A 706 -37.23 -24.11 21.76
CA GLY A 706 -36.53 -25.39 21.58
C GLY A 706 -37.12 -26.50 22.44
N ARG A 707 -38.05 -27.29 21.87
CA ARG A 707 -38.55 -28.52 22.52
C ARG A 707 -37.38 -29.42 22.94
N GLN A 708 -37.32 -29.64 24.25
CA GLN A 708 -36.44 -30.55 24.96
C GLN A 708 -36.68 -31.99 24.43
N ARG A 709 -35.69 -32.59 23.76
CA ARG A 709 -35.62 -34.05 23.61
C ARG A 709 -34.77 -34.58 24.77
N ASP A 710 -35.36 -35.47 25.55
CA ASP A 710 -34.76 -36.05 26.74
C ASP A 710 -33.43 -36.76 26.42
N GLY A 711 -32.40 -36.49 27.25
CA GLY A 711 -31.26 -37.39 27.41
C GLY A 711 -29.88 -36.91 26.91
N GLN A 712 -29.73 -35.69 26.38
CA GLN A 712 -28.42 -35.18 25.99
C GLN A 712 -28.14 -33.82 26.63
N GLU A 713 -27.02 -33.70 27.36
CA GLU A 713 -26.56 -32.44 27.93
C GLU A 713 -26.50 -31.35 26.84
N PRO A 714 -27.12 -30.18 27.06
CA PRO A 714 -27.22 -29.16 26.03
C PRO A 714 -25.88 -28.43 25.91
N ARG A 715 -25.03 -28.81 24.94
CA ARG A 715 -24.03 -27.88 24.38
C ARG A 715 -24.76 -26.86 23.50
N ARG A 716 -25.45 -25.90 24.13
CA ARG A 716 -26.13 -24.79 23.43
C ARG A 716 -25.08 -23.76 22.96
N LYS A 717 -24.74 -23.80 21.68
CA LYS A 717 -24.11 -22.67 20.98
C LYS A 717 -25.23 -21.72 20.54
N VAL A 718 -25.40 -20.60 21.21
CA VAL A 718 -26.13 -19.45 20.64
C VAL A 718 -25.16 -18.76 19.70
N ALA A 719 -25.03 -19.29 18.49
CA ALA A 719 -24.36 -18.55 17.43
C ALA A 719 -25.36 -17.48 16.96
N PHE A 720 -25.12 -16.23 17.35
CA PHE A 720 -25.69 -15.08 16.63
C PHE A 720 -25.02 -15.05 15.25
N VAL A 721 -25.41 -15.95 14.34
CA VAL A 721 -25.14 -15.79 12.92
C VAL A 721 -26.17 -14.78 12.43
N CYS A 722 -25.95 -13.52 12.78
CA CYS A 722 -26.61 -12.43 12.11
C CYS A 722 -25.80 -12.21 10.83
N GLU A 723 -26.15 -12.93 9.76
CA GLU A 723 -25.86 -12.45 8.41
C GLU A 723 -26.68 -11.18 8.22
N GLU A 724 -26.25 -10.08 8.85
CA GLU A 724 -26.81 -8.77 8.63
C GLU A 724 -26.46 -8.40 7.19
N THR A 725 -27.42 -8.63 6.30
CA THR A 725 -27.35 -8.22 4.90
C THR A 725 -27.59 -6.72 4.80
N LEU A 726 -26.60 -5.93 5.23
CA LEU A 726 -26.65 -4.48 5.21
C LEU A 726 -26.47 -3.99 3.77
N THR A 727 -27.35 -3.09 3.34
CA THR A 727 -27.40 -2.59 1.96
C THR A 727 -26.12 -1.83 1.61
N ALA A 728 -25.62 -0.99 2.52
CA ALA A 728 -24.35 -0.28 2.35
C ALA A 728 -23.18 -1.23 2.06
N ARG A 729 -23.13 -2.39 2.72
CA ARG A 729 -22.08 -3.41 2.51
C ARG A 729 -22.17 -4.03 1.11
N ARG A 730 -23.40 -4.30 0.64
CA ARG A 730 -23.65 -4.87 -0.70
C ARG A 730 -23.25 -3.93 -1.81
N ILE A 731 -23.55 -2.63 -1.66
CA ILE A 731 -23.23 -1.59 -2.66
C ILE A 731 -21.75 -1.66 -3.09
N PHE A 732 -20.82 -1.81 -2.13
CA PHE A 732 -19.39 -1.82 -2.40
C PHE A 732 -18.79 -3.22 -2.67
N ARG A 733 -19.48 -4.30 -2.27
CA ARG A 733 -18.99 -5.68 -2.45
C ARG A 733 -19.49 -6.38 -3.70
N GLU A 734 -20.65 -5.99 -4.23
CA GLU A 734 -21.37 -6.66 -5.34
C GLU A 734 -21.17 -8.18 -5.36
N GLU A 735 -21.91 -8.87 -4.48
CA GLU A 735 -22.31 -10.26 -4.73
C GLU A 735 -23.32 -10.33 -5.88
#